data_AF-A0A9P8G0X1-F1
#
_entry.id   AF-A0A9P8G0X1-F1
#
_cell.length_a   1.000
_cell.length_b   1.000
_cell.length_c   1.000
_cell.angle_alpha   90.00
_cell.angle_beta   90.00
_cell.angle_gamma   90.00
#
_symmetry.space_group_name_H-M   'P 1'
#
loop_
_entity.id
_entity.type
_entity.pdbx_description
1 polymer ?
#
loop_
_entity_poly.entity_id
_entity_poly.type
_entity_poly.pdbx_seq_one_letter_code
_entity_poly.pdbx_strand_id
1 'polypeptide(L)'
;MPSLEALCAHEEDVFDPKIHLDYSPAENVFSLADLGIEEHEYTTPIAGYALGIKVEAIMPTEIGHTNIQVSGPGDVLGQLRLQPSQEALPLTDEEEAYDPLSGSSVIPWHVDSYPYVCIIMLSDTTHMKGGETYISGKDIQAVKGPSLGTAVVLQGGQVKHLAARTFGSAERITTITSFRAAEVGRFDDSRLANLRAYDNLPELYSQWSVYRLRKMRDEIDAALVEIDRTTQAGHTFVHQKTENLCEELSKYAKRTARQMVDPEIRDDLARKYGAHGIAKASDYWQKVRNRPRARVMIAEATKFAEDNMPRMKNYTLDWCQTRARIQRGARERGTNGLIVWDEKVDYFLGDELEAQGLNEILLYWMDRTGLMEAVVKCDESKPTCTRCSKRQSSCTYGKKLEWRNNTTARSKFVAKRAIADQSKDQAIQMPESTFLGHLEPDDLVFGSLELPQFMNASTVLTELAQWDEQFASTSAIEMAAAPDDMACIYQMPGPPETTPLAWHEQSSTQFITDPVARISVPTQYGSIPADFDLSTDRRNALMDFYFQKVAPIFSCYDGGKNPFHHLVAQVWYRSKQSSAEYLISSIQGLAAVFHAKDEPSRRTEVFFLQRRTQEQLEQVPESQRHGPKYLFALVLLSISFMYSQDVPSSFKALKMLRDILQHEATEDTSRISQLQDRELRFFWGLQIYCEVFFACTDRFYCLPSIPLQILGAEHDFKTRIYPHPFTGVANSISSALLEVIQLVRRQRKLAKSHAFASRKHLDAIQSLMEEAAILEERVYTQAIPSVDNIEDPKDPLTPLEHLVKMAECNHQTALLQIYRVFPDVLVKRLRNSAGQDETPVTDSTMERHCLSMAMHIIDALSSIPGSSSTTPFQTVLLLSTSSELGLQSGSPSVISCSPPGTSLVDSSATACKLPFSMDLDELETNLRIFGAREFVVKRLHESQQSIPGDRLPKLLNIVQKVWALLDDNQQQETIYWYDVVMQ
;
A
#
# COMPACT_ATOMS: atom_id res chain seq x y z
N MET A 1 27.79 19.56 49.56
CA MET A 1 27.88 18.27 48.85
C MET A 1 27.89 18.58 47.36
N PRO A 2 28.98 18.28 46.63
CA PRO A 2 29.08 18.63 45.23
C PRO A 2 28.46 17.56 44.32
N SER A 3 28.08 18.03 43.14
CA SER A 3 27.50 17.35 41.98
C SER A 3 28.20 16.08 41.53
N LEU A 4 27.41 15.07 41.14
CA LEU A 4 27.84 13.94 40.31
C LEU A 4 26.92 13.86 39.09
N GLU A 5 27.08 14.83 38.18
CA GLU A 5 26.87 14.62 36.74
C GLU A 5 28.19 14.04 36.20
N ALA A 6 28.22 12.74 35.93
CA ALA A 6 29.13 12.05 35.01
C ALA A 6 28.87 10.54 35.08
N LEU A 7 27.86 10.06 34.34
CA LEU A 7 27.84 8.67 33.90
C LEU A 7 28.05 8.70 32.39
N CYS A 8 29.20 8.18 31.98
CA CYS A 8 29.67 8.12 30.61
C CYS A 8 28.60 7.52 29.69
N ALA A 9 28.12 8.32 28.75
CA ALA A 9 27.58 7.79 27.51
C ALA A 9 28.74 7.07 26.81
N HIS A 10 28.72 5.73 26.81
CA HIS A 10 29.40 5.01 25.75
C HIS A 10 28.61 5.31 24.49
N GLU A 11 29.17 6.17 23.63
CA GLU A 11 28.76 6.24 22.23
C GLU A 11 28.83 4.80 21.69
N GLU A 12 27.66 4.21 21.45
CA GLU A 12 27.59 2.99 20.66
C GLU A 12 28.20 3.35 19.30
N ASP A 13 29.27 2.65 18.90
CA ASP A 13 29.76 2.71 17.53
C ASP A 13 28.61 2.23 16.62
N VAL A 14 27.82 3.20 16.16
CA VAL A 14 26.77 2.98 15.17
C VAL A 14 27.48 2.53 13.92
N PHE A 15 27.23 1.28 13.52
CA PHE A 15 27.76 0.71 12.29
C PHE A 15 27.31 1.53 11.09
N ASP A 16 28.15 2.46 10.66
CA ASP A 16 28.06 3.20 9.41
C ASP A 16 28.76 2.38 8.30
N PRO A 17 28.04 1.84 7.30
CA PRO A 17 28.64 1.05 6.22
C PRO A 17 29.73 1.79 5.44
N LYS A 18 29.64 3.13 5.31
CA LYS A 18 30.70 3.91 4.64
C LYS A 18 31.97 3.96 5.47
N ILE A 19 31.85 4.06 6.79
CA ILE A 19 33.01 4.18 7.69
C ILE A 19 33.59 2.80 8.00
N HIS A 20 32.74 1.79 8.18
CA HIS A 20 33.12 0.48 8.70
C HIS A 20 33.38 -0.55 7.59
N LEU A 21 32.77 -0.40 6.42
CA LEU A 21 32.94 -1.31 5.27
C LEU A 21 33.50 -0.63 4.01
N ASP A 22 33.71 0.69 4.03
CA ASP A 22 33.96 1.49 2.81
C ASP A 22 32.87 1.23 1.74
N TYR A 23 31.66 0.91 2.19
CA TYR A 23 30.55 0.56 1.33
C TYR A 23 29.81 1.82 0.89
N SER A 24 29.86 2.10 -0.40
CA SER A 24 28.95 3.02 -1.08
C SER A 24 27.88 2.19 -1.79
N PRO A 25 26.58 2.54 -1.68
CA PRO A 25 25.55 1.91 -2.49
C PRO A 25 25.94 2.03 -3.97
N ALA A 26 25.76 0.95 -4.73
CA ALA A 26 26.04 0.98 -6.16
C ALA A 26 25.26 2.14 -6.82
N GLU A 27 25.95 2.96 -7.62
CA GLU A 27 25.33 4.09 -8.34
C GLU A 27 24.20 3.62 -9.26
N ASN A 28 24.26 2.35 -9.69
CA ASN A 28 23.26 1.69 -10.51
C ASN A 28 22.89 0.34 -9.89
N VAL A 29 21.59 0.13 -9.66
CA VAL A 29 21.03 -1.16 -9.27
C VAL A 29 20.31 -1.71 -10.49
N PHE A 30 20.81 -2.81 -11.04
CA PHE A 30 20.16 -3.52 -12.15
C PHE A 30 19.37 -4.68 -11.58
N SER A 31 18.07 -4.72 -11.86
CA SER A 31 17.29 -5.94 -11.70
C SER A 31 17.75 -6.99 -12.72
N LEU A 32 17.47 -8.28 -12.46
CA LEU A 32 17.74 -9.33 -13.44
C LEU A 32 17.06 -9.03 -14.79
N ALA A 33 15.90 -8.39 -14.77
CA ALA A 33 15.23 -7.96 -15.99
C ALA A 33 15.92 -6.77 -16.69
N ASP A 34 16.55 -5.85 -15.96
CA ASP A 34 17.38 -4.80 -16.55
C ASP A 34 18.63 -5.39 -17.25
N LEU A 35 19.02 -6.62 -16.86
CA LEU A 35 20.06 -7.42 -17.51
C LEU A 35 19.50 -8.33 -18.62
N GLY A 36 18.21 -8.23 -18.97
CA GLY A 36 17.54 -9.08 -19.96
C GLY A 36 17.32 -10.53 -19.51
N ILE A 37 17.41 -10.80 -18.20
CA ILE A 37 17.19 -12.10 -17.59
C ILE A 37 15.76 -12.12 -17.02
N GLU A 38 14.80 -12.55 -17.85
CA GLU A 38 13.40 -12.71 -17.47
C GLU A 38 13.11 -14.12 -16.90
N GLU A 39 12.07 -14.24 -16.07
CA GLU A 39 11.61 -15.55 -15.59
C GLU A 39 11.07 -16.36 -16.77
N HIS A 40 11.80 -17.40 -17.15
CA HIS A 40 11.41 -18.26 -18.26
C HIS A 40 10.14 -19.04 -17.93
N GLU A 41 9.09 -18.90 -18.75
CA GLU A 41 7.73 -19.39 -18.49
C GLU A 41 7.64 -20.89 -18.18
N TYR A 42 8.62 -21.68 -18.65
CA TYR A 42 8.65 -23.13 -18.46
C TYR A 42 9.42 -23.59 -17.20
N THR A 43 10.19 -22.73 -16.53
CA THR A 43 11.06 -23.15 -15.41
C THR A 43 10.25 -23.72 -14.25
N THR A 44 9.24 -22.99 -13.78
CA THR A 44 8.35 -23.42 -12.70
C THR A 44 7.50 -24.64 -13.09
N PRO A 45 6.89 -24.71 -14.30
CA PRO A 45 6.25 -25.93 -14.80
C PRO A 45 7.17 -27.17 -14.86
N ILE A 46 8.42 -27.02 -15.32
CA ILE A 46 9.38 -28.14 -15.39
C ILE A 46 9.75 -28.63 -13.98
N ALA A 47 9.99 -27.71 -13.04
CA ALA A 47 10.24 -28.05 -11.64
C ALA A 47 9.04 -28.79 -11.04
N GLY A 48 7.81 -28.32 -11.31
CA GLY A 48 6.59 -28.98 -10.87
C GLY A 48 6.39 -30.37 -11.48
N TYR A 49 6.70 -30.54 -12.76
CA TYR A 49 6.68 -31.85 -13.42
C TYR A 49 7.69 -32.82 -12.77
N ALA A 50 8.91 -32.36 -12.50
CA ALA A 50 9.94 -33.17 -11.83
C ALA A 50 9.54 -33.57 -10.39
N LEU A 51 8.85 -32.68 -9.68
CA LEU A 51 8.34 -32.92 -8.32
C LEU A 51 7.05 -33.75 -8.29
N GLY A 52 6.37 -33.91 -9.42
CA GLY A 52 5.06 -34.57 -9.51
C GLY A 52 3.94 -33.77 -8.84
N ILE A 53 4.12 -32.47 -8.65
CA ILE A 53 3.14 -31.58 -8.02
C ILE A 53 3.27 -30.16 -8.59
N LYS A 54 2.16 -29.46 -8.77
CA LYS A 54 2.20 -28.05 -9.18
C LYS A 54 2.87 -27.23 -8.08
N VAL A 55 3.90 -26.48 -8.44
CA VAL A 55 4.65 -25.64 -7.50
C VAL A 55 4.63 -24.18 -7.86
N GLU A 56 4.91 -23.34 -6.87
CA GLU A 56 5.16 -21.91 -7.02
C GLU A 56 6.31 -21.49 -6.10
N ALA A 57 7.10 -20.51 -6.54
CA ALA A 57 8.17 -19.95 -5.72
C ALA A 57 7.57 -19.32 -4.45
N ILE A 58 8.24 -19.49 -3.31
CA ILE A 58 7.65 -19.11 -2.02
C ILE A 58 7.55 -17.60 -1.84
N MET A 59 8.66 -16.91 -2.06
CA MET A 59 8.74 -15.46 -1.97
C MET A 59 9.96 -14.93 -2.73
N PRO A 60 9.97 -13.66 -3.16
CA PRO A 60 11.10 -13.07 -3.89
C PRO A 60 12.46 -13.28 -3.23
N THR A 61 12.58 -13.15 -1.90
CA THR A 61 13.84 -13.38 -1.16
C THR A 61 14.38 -14.81 -1.31
N GLU A 62 13.53 -15.77 -1.69
CA GLU A 62 13.90 -17.18 -1.88
C GLU A 62 14.16 -17.55 -3.34
N ILE A 63 14.19 -16.57 -4.24
CA ILE A 63 14.55 -16.77 -5.64
C ILE A 63 16.04 -16.49 -5.79
N GLY A 64 16.80 -17.54 -6.13
CA GLY A 64 18.20 -17.40 -6.49
C GLY A 64 19.17 -17.20 -5.32
N HIS A 65 18.86 -17.74 -4.14
CA HIS A 65 19.79 -17.76 -3.01
C HIS A 65 21.12 -18.39 -3.43
N THR A 66 22.22 -17.64 -3.35
CA THR A 66 23.50 -18.02 -3.97
C THR A 66 24.55 -18.38 -2.91
N ASN A 67 25.01 -19.63 -2.98
CA ASN A 67 26.10 -20.14 -2.16
C ASN A 67 27.40 -20.09 -2.96
N ILE A 68 28.43 -19.43 -2.40
CA ILE A 68 29.74 -19.24 -3.02
C ILE A 68 30.81 -19.89 -2.15
N GLN A 69 31.66 -20.69 -2.76
CA GLN A 69 32.87 -21.23 -2.15
C GLN A 69 34.06 -20.94 -3.07
N VAL A 70 35.16 -20.44 -2.50
CA VAL A 70 36.43 -20.16 -3.20
C VAL A 70 37.61 -20.89 -2.54
N SER A 71 38.70 -21.04 -3.27
CA SER A 71 39.91 -21.73 -2.80
C SER A 71 40.82 -20.80 -1.99
N GLY A 72 40.79 -20.96 -0.66
CA GLY A 72 41.71 -20.30 0.27
C GLY A 72 41.01 -19.46 1.33
N PRO A 73 41.75 -19.02 2.37
CA PRO A 73 41.22 -18.13 3.41
C PRO A 73 41.21 -16.68 2.90
N GLY A 74 40.15 -15.91 3.17
CA GLY A 74 40.10 -14.49 2.82
C GLY A 74 38.69 -14.01 2.54
N ASP A 75 38.59 -12.78 2.03
CA ASP A 75 37.34 -12.24 1.48
C ASP A 75 36.93 -13.07 0.26
N VAL A 76 35.71 -13.61 0.29
CA VAL A 76 35.18 -14.46 -0.78
C VAL A 76 34.95 -13.65 -2.04
N LEU A 77 34.44 -12.42 -1.92
CA LEU A 77 34.09 -11.59 -3.06
C LEU A 77 35.34 -11.07 -3.79
N GLY A 78 36.37 -10.64 -3.05
CA GLY A 78 37.65 -10.23 -3.63
C GLY A 78 38.45 -11.33 -4.32
N GLN A 79 38.09 -12.60 -4.12
CA GLN A 79 38.69 -13.75 -4.82
C GLN A 79 37.95 -14.11 -6.12
N LEU A 80 36.74 -13.62 -6.33
CA LEU A 80 35.98 -13.85 -7.56
C LEU A 80 36.50 -12.98 -8.70
N ARG A 81 36.49 -13.54 -9.92
CA ARG A 81 36.78 -12.80 -11.14
C ARG A 81 35.46 -12.54 -11.89
N LEU A 82 35.44 -11.47 -12.68
CA LEU A 82 34.28 -11.14 -13.55
C LEU A 82 33.89 -12.30 -14.49
N GLN A 83 34.88 -13.06 -14.96
CA GLN A 83 34.62 -14.30 -15.70
C GLN A 83 34.79 -15.51 -14.76
N PRO A 84 33.82 -16.45 -14.76
CA PRO A 84 33.93 -17.67 -13.96
C PRO A 84 35.22 -18.42 -14.23
N SER A 85 35.89 -18.87 -13.17
CA SER A 85 37.15 -19.59 -13.29
C SER A 85 36.94 -21.06 -13.64
N GLN A 86 37.61 -21.53 -14.67
CA GLN A 86 37.70 -22.96 -15.04
C GLN A 86 39.02 -23.59 -14.55
N GLU A 87 39.76 -22.88 -13.69
CA GLU A 87 41.08 -23.30 -13.24
C GLU A 87 41.00 -24.54 -12.33
N ALA A 88 41.68 -25.61 -12.75
CA ALA A 88 41.93 -26.79 -11.94
C ALA A 88 43.01 -26.50 -10.90
N LEU A 89 42.73 -26.79 -9.64
CA LEU A 89 43.70 -26.66 -8.56
C LEU A 89 44.18 -28.04 -8.09
N PRO A 90 45.48 -28.20 -7.80
CA PRO A 90 45.97 -29.44 -7.21
C PRO A 90 45.41 -29.62 -5.80
N LEU A 91 45.00 -30.84 -5.46
CA LEU A 91 44.56 -31.15 -4.10
C LEU A 91 45.77 -31.41 -3.19
N THR A 92 45.66 -31.04 -1.92
CA THR A 92 46.60 -31.50 -0.89
C THR A 92 46.26 -32.91 -0.41
N ASP A 93 47.22 -33.61 0.19
CA ASP A 93 47.00 -34.95 0.76
C ASP A 93 45.86 -34.97 1.79
N GLU A 94 45.69 -33.88 2.56
CA GLU A 94 44.56 -33.74 3.50
C GLU A 94 43.21 -33.57 2.80
N GLU A 95 43.16 -32.85 1.68
CA GLU A 95 41.95 -32.68 0.88
C GLU A 95 41.59 -33.98 0.14
N GLU A 96 42.59 -34.78 -0.25
CA GLU A 96 42.37 -36.12 -0.80
C GLU A 96 41.80 -37.11 0.20
N ALA A 97 42.18 -36.98 1.48
CA ALA A 97 41.72 -37.80 2.59
C ALA A 97 40.47 -37.25 3.30
N TYR A 98 39.87 -36.16 2.79
CA TYR A 98 38.72 -35.51 3.42
C TYR A 98 37.49 -36.44 3.43
N ASP A 99 36.95 -36.67 4.63
CA ASP A 99 35.66 -37.33 4.83
C ASP A 99 34.59 -36.29 5.20
N PRO A 100 33.57 -36.07 4.36
CA PRO A 100 32.51 -35.10 4.62
C PRO A 100 31.59 -35.46 5.80
N LEU A 101 31.62 -36.71 6.28
CA LEU A 101 30.82 -37.14 7.43
C LEU A 101 31.49 -36.85 8.78
N SER A 102 32.81 -36.72 8.80
CA SER A 102 33.59 -36.41 10.01
C SER A 102 34.30 -35.05 9.96
N GLY A 103 34.49 -34.48 8.77
CA GLY A 103 35.13 -33.19 8.53
C GLY A 103 34.17 -32.00 8.51
N SER A 104 34.71 -30.82 8.21
CA SER A 104 33.93 -29.58 8.06
C SER A 104 33.15 -29.59 6.74
N SER A 105 31.83 -29.47 6.82
CA SER A 105 30.94 -29.31 5.66
C SER A 105 30.69 -27.83 5.33
N VAL A 106 30.15 -27.56 4.12
CA VAL A 106 29.72 -26.22 3.72
C VAL A 106 28.45 -25.84 4.47
N ILE A 107 27.48 -26.75 4.43
CA ILE A 107 26.27 -26.67 5.24
C ILE A 107 26.17 -27.97 6.03
N PRO A 108 26.12 -27.91 7.38
CA PRO A 108 26.02 -29.09 8.22
C PRO A 108 24.69 -29.82 8.04
N TRP A 109 24.51 -30.95 8.71
CA TRP A 109 23.25 -31.68 8.67
C TRP A 109 22.07 -30.80 9.06
N HIS A 110 21.15 -30.60 8.11
CA HIS A 110 19.97 -29.77 8.29
C HIS A 110 18.83 -30.30 7.44
N VAL A 111 17.68 -29.66 7.61
CA VAL A 111 16.50 -29.81 6.76
C VAL A 111 16.18 -28.40 6.30
N ASP A 112 15.75 -28.22 5.05
CA ASP A 112 15.47 -26.88 4.56
C ASP A 112 14.29 -26.25 5.28
N SER A 113 14.25 -24.93 5.19
CA SER A 113 13.13 -24.10 5.63
C SER A 113 11.85 -24.39 4.83
N TYR A 114 11.98 -24.94 3.61
CA TYR A 114 10.90 -24.99 2.63
C TYR A 114 10.67 -26.39 2.06
N PRO A 115 9.43 -26.73 1.66
CA PRO A 115 9.08 -28.08 1.22
C PRO A 115 9.91 -28.60 0.05
N TYR A 116 10.17 -27.74 -0.94
CA TYR A 116 10.88 -28.09 -2.16
C TYR A 116 11.95 -27.06 -2.46
N VAL A 117 13.09 -27.51 -2.97
CA VAL A 117 14.17 -26.62 -3.43
C VAL A 117 14.69 -27.11 -4.78
N CYS A 118 15.02 -26.18 -5.67
CA CYS A 118 15.72 -26.43 -6.92
C CYS A 118 17.09 -25.80 -6.85
N ILE A 119 18.12 -26.60 -7.09
CA ILE A 119 19.53 -26.23 -6.98
C ILE A 119 20.13 -26.30 -8.38
N ILE A 120 20.77 -25.22 -8.81
CA ILE A 120 21.47 -25.12 -10.09
C ILE A 120 22.92 -24.72 -9.83
N MET A 121 23.83 -25.26 -10.65
CA MET A 121 25.24 -24.92 -10.63
C MET A 121 25.55 -23.81 -11.64
N LEU A 122 26.20 -22.74 -11.17
CA LEU A 122 26.61 -21.60 -12.00
C LEU A 122 28.10 -21.65 -12.39
N SER A 123 28.93 -22.34 -11.61
CA SER A 123 30.36 -22.52 -11.89
C SER A 123 30.65 -23.83 -12.63
N ASP A 124 31.79 -23.90 -13.32
CA ASP A 124 32.28 -25.16 -13.91
C ASP A 124 32.71 -26.14 -12.80
N THR A 125 32.19 -27.36 -12.85
CA THR A 125 32.46 -28.42 -11.86
C THR A 125 33.31 -29.55 -12.42
N THR A 126 33.93 -29.37 -13.59
CA THR A 126 34.70 -30.42 -14.28
C THR A 126 35.82 -30.99 -13.42
N HIS A 127 36.44 -30.14 -12.59
CA HIS A 127 37.56 -30.51 -11.71
C HIS A 127 37.15 -30.64 -10.24
N MET A 128 35.86 -30.58 -9.92
CA MET A 128 35.39 -30.70 -8.54
C MET A 128 35.59 -32.13 -8.03
N LYS A 129 36.31 -32.27 -6.92
CA LYS A 129 36.33 -33.47 -6.07
C LYS A 129 35.59 -33.13 -4.78
N GLY A 130 34.60 -33.94 -4.40
CA GLY A 130 33.66 -33.63 -3.34
C GLY A 130 32.43 -32.84 -3.83
N GLY A 131 31.72 -32.20 -2.90
CA GLY A 131 30.53 -31.38 -3.23
C GLY A 131 29.23 -32.15 -3.40
N GLU A 132 29.24 -33.44 -3.10
CA GLU A 132 28.04 -34.26 -3.00
C GLU A 132 27.13 -33.74 -1.90
N THR A 133 25.83 -33.88 -2.13
CA THR A 133 24.81 -33.73 -1.09
C THR A 133 24.61 -35.09 -0.46
N TYR A 134 24.94 -35.21 0.83
CA TYR A 134 24.67 -36.44 1.56
C TYR A 134 23.29 -36.36 2.16
N ILE A 135 22.50 -37.40 1.97
CA ILE A 135 21.13 -37.52 2.46
C ILE A 135 21.10 -38.58 3.55
N SER A 136 20.40 -38.28 4.65
CA SER A 136 20.17 -39.20 5.76
C SER A 136 18.78 -39.81 5.64
N GLY A 137 18.74 -41.11 5.30
CA GLY A 137 17.54 -41.94 5.31
C GLY A 137 17.68 -43.08 6.33
N LYS A 138 17.37 -44.33 5.92
CA LYS A 138 17.76 -45.52 6.70
C LYS A 138 19.28 -45.66 6.79
N ASP A 139 19.95 -45.35 5.68
CA ASP A 139 21.39 -45.26 5.54
C ASP A 139 21.76 -43.86 5.04
N ILE A 140 23.02 -43.46 5.21
CA ILE A 140 23.57 -42.22 4.65
C ILE A 140 23.99 -42.50 3.21
N GLN A 141 23.52 -41.67 2.27
CA GLN A 141 23.82 -41.81 0.84
C GLN A 141 24.38 -40.52 0.28
N ALA A 142 25.45 -40.62 -0.50
CA ALA A 142 25.99 -39.49 -1.26
C ALA A 142 25.21 -39.35 -2.58
N VAL A 143 24.69 -38.16 -2.85
CA VAL A 143 24.02 -37.81 -4.10
C VAL A 143 24.84 -36.75 -4.82
N LYS A 144 25.11 -37.00 -6.10
CA LYS A 144 25.83 -36.05 -6.93
C LYS A 144 25.00 -34.76 -7.08
N GLY A 145 25.62 -33.62 -6.81
CA GLY A 145 25.00 -32.31 -7.05
C GLY A 145 24.81 -32.01 -8.55
N PRO A 146 24.14 -30.90 -8.90
CA PRO A 146 23.98 -30.50 -10.30
C PRO A 146 25.35 -30.18 -10.91
N SER A 147 25.56 -30.60 -12.17
CA SER A 147 26.61 -30.05 -13.04
C SER A 147 26.08 -28.85 -13.82
N LEU A 148 26.97 -28.09 -14.45
CA LEU A 148 26.59 -26.99 -15.33
C LEU A 148 25.57 -27.46 -16.39
N GLY A 149 24.49 -26.69 -16.58
CA GLY A 149 23.38 -27.04 -17.48
C GLY A 149 22.38 -28.05 -16.93
N THR A 150 22.51 -28.49 -15.67
CA THR A 150 21.56 -29.40 -15.01
C THR A 150 21.04 -28.79 -13.70
N ALA A 151 19.92 -29.32 -13.22
CA ALA A 151 19.31 -28.93 -11.96
C ALA A 151 19.02 -30.17 -11.09
N VAL A 152 19.12 -30.01 -9.78
CA VAL A 152 18.67 -31.00 -8.79
C VAL A 152 17.50 -30.44 -8.03
N VAL A 153 16.44 -31.24 -7.89
CA VAL A 153 15.27 -30.87 -7.09
C VAL A 153 15.18 -31.80 -5.88
N LEU A 154 14.92 -31.23 -4.71
CA LEU A 154 14.91 -31.94 -3.42
C LEU A 154 13.63 -31.63 -2.63
N GLN A 155 13.12 -32.63 -1.90
CA GLN A 155 12.14 -32.40 -0.82
C GLN A 155 12.83 -31.79 0.41
N GLY A 156 13.28 -30.54 0.27
CA GLY A 156 14.15 -29.86 1.23
C GLY A 156 13.63 -29.92 2.68
N GLY A 157 12.35 -29.66 2.88
CA GLY A 157 11.70 -29.58 4.20
C GLY A 157 11.53 -30.92 4.92
N GLN A 158 11.79 -32.04 4.23
CA GLN A 158 11.68 -33.40 4.79
C GLN A 158 13.02 -34.14 4.81
N VAL A 159 13.86 -33.89 3.82
CA VAL A 159 15.10 -34.65 3.61
C VAL A 159 16.23 -34.02 4.41
N LYS A 160 16.66 -34.72 5.46
CA LYS A 160 17.85 -34.31 6.22
C LYS A 160 19.09 -34.53 5.36
N HIS A 161 19.84 -33.47 5.13
CA HIS A 161 21.00 -33.50 4.22
C HIS A 161 22.15 -32.62 4.71
N LEU A 162 23.35 -32.87 4.18
CA LEU A 162 24.52 -32.01 4.33
C LEU A 162 25.15 -31.73 2.96
N ALA A 163 25.76 -30.55 2.82
CA ALA A 163 26.52 -30.20 1.63
C ALA A 163 28.02 -30.37 1.91
N ALA A 164 28.64 -31.37 1.26
CA ALA A 164 30.07 -31.61 1.38
C ALA A 164 30.88 -30.44 0.83
N ARG A 165 32.08 -30.24 1.39
CA ARG A 165 33.04 -29.28 0.85
C ARG A 165 33.60 -29.78 -0.48
N THR A 166 33.85 -28.86 -1.40
CA THR A 166 34.51 -29.15 -2.68
C THR A 166 35.96 -28.74 -2.69
N PHE A 167 36.76 -29.46 -3.47
CA PHE A 167 38.17 -29.18 -3.76
C PHE A 167 38.43 -29.37 -5.25
N GLY A 168 39.63 -28.98 -5.71
CA GLY A 168 40.07 -29.20 -7.10
C GLY A 168 39.58 -28.17 -8.13
N SER A 169 38.62 -27.31 -7.78
CA SER A 169 38.19 -26.17 -8.61
C SER A 169 38.42 -24.85 -7.87
N ALA A 170 38.71 -23.77 -8.60
CA ALA A 170 38.96 -22.46 -8.01
C ALA A 170 37.73 -21.83 -7.32
N GLU A 171 36.54 -22.13 -7.82
CA GLU A 171 35.27 -21.64 -7.28
C GLU A 171 34.15 -22.68 -7.42
N ARG A 172 33.16 -22.60 -6.53
CA ARG A 172 31.89 -23.32 -6.60
C ARG A 172 30.77 -22.33 -6.29
N ILE A 173 29.93 -22.07 -7.29
CA ILE A 173 28.80 -21.14 -7.19
C ILE A 173 27.52 -21.93 -7.50
N THR A 174 26.64 -22.02 -6.52
CA THR A 174 25.31 -22.65 -6.66
C THR A 174 24.23 -21.66 -6.34
N THR A 175 23.14 -21.68 -7.10
CA THR A 175 21.94 -20.89 -6.83
C THR A 175 20.77 -21.82 -6.49
N ILE A 176 19.96 -21.42 -5.51
CA ILE A 176 18.86 -22.20 -4.96
C ILE A 176 17.58 -21.38 -5.03
N THR A 177 16.51 -21.99 -5.53
CA THR A 177 15.16 -21.42 -5.47
C THR A 177 14.24 -22.34 -4.68
N SER A 178 13.52 -21.77 -3.71
CA SER A 178 12.60 -22.51 -2.84
C SER A 178 11.16 -22.44 -3.33
N PHE A 179 10.48 -23.58 -3.32
CA PHE A 179 9.12 -23.75 -3.82
C PHE A 179 8.19 -24.36 -2.76
N ARG A 180 6.89 -24.10 -2.92
CA ARG A 180 5.81 -24.79 -2.23
C ARG A 180 4.82 -25.38 -3.21
N ALA A 181 3.94 -26.25 -2.71
CA ALA A 181 2.80 -26.71 -3.48
C ALA A 181 1.83 -25.54 -3.76
N ALA A 182 1.40 -25.44 -5.01
CA ALA A 182 0.38 -24.47 -5.45
C ALA A 182 -1.06 -24.98 -5.23
N GLU A 183 -1.22 -26.25 -4.86
CA GLU A 183 -2.54 -26.88 -4.65
C GLU A 183 -3.18 -26.44 -3.32
N VAL A 184 -4.47 -26.11 -3.38
CA VAL A 184 -5.31 -25.84 -2.20
C VAL A 184 -5.63 -27.16 -1.48
N GLY A 185 -5.77 -27.14 -0.16
CA GLY A 185 -5.98 -28.30 0.69
C GLY A 185 -4.69 -29.04 1.07
N ARG A 186 -3.53 -28.58 0.58
CA ARG A 186 -2.23 -29.12 0.99
C ARG A 186 -1.63 -28.30 2.11
N PHE A 187 -1.27 -29.01 3.18
CA PHE A 187 -0.58 -28.44 4.32
C PHE A 187 0.81 -27.95 3.91
N ASP A 188 1.13 -26.73 4.32
CA ASP A 188 2.39 -26.06 4.03
C ASP A 188 3.20 -25.89 5.32
N ASP A 189 4.27 -26.67 5.42
CA ASP A 189 5.13 -26.77 6.58
C ASP A 189 6.38 -25.88 6.52
N SER A 190 6.38 -24.87 5.64
CA SER A 190 7.43 -23.87 5.55
C SER A 190 7.71 -23.19 6.90
N ARG A 191 8.95 -22.75 7.09
CA ARG A 191 9.48 -22.07 8.28
C ARG A 191 10.60 -21.10 7.89
N LEU A 192 11.08 -20.29 8.82
CA LEU A 192 12.16 -19.32 8.59
C LEU A 192 13.46 -19.64 9.36
N ALA A 193 13.54 -20.85 9.94
CA ALA A 193 14.58 -21.24 10.90
C ALA A 193 16.01 -21.06 10.36
N ASN A 194 16.20 -21.33 9.07
CA ASN A 194 17.53 -21.29 8.46
C ASN A 194 17.94 -19.88 8.01
N LEU A 195 17.05 -18.88 8.04
CA LEU A 195 17.21 -17.58 7.37
C LEU A 195 17.38 -16.40 8.35
N ARG A 196 16.55 -16.38 9.39
CA ARG A 196 16.44 -15.24 10.33
C ARG A 196 17.76 -14.77 10.93
N ALA A 197 18.72 -15.67 11.08
CA ALA A 197 20.02 -15.37 11.69
C ALA A 197 20.89 -14.44 10.84
N TYR A 198 20.70 -14.36 9.52
CA TYR A 198 21.53 -13.56 8.62
C TYR A 198 20.75 -12.68 7.64
N ASP A 199 19.44 -12.90 7.45
CA ASP A 199 18.63 -12.08 6.53
C ASP A 199 18.13 -10.76 7.11
N ASN A 200 17.67 -9.90 6.20
CA ASN A 200 16.95 -8.67 6.49
C ASN A 200 15.52 -8.97 6.99
N LEU A 201 15.33 -8.95 8.32
CA LEU A 201 14.05 -9.34 8.93
C LEU A 201 12.84 -8.51 8.47
N PRO A 202 12.88 -7.17 8.38
CA PRO A 202 11.76 -6.40 7.83
C PRO A 202 11.26 -6.88 6.46
N GLU A 203 12.19 -7.13 5.53
CA GLU A 203 11.85 -7.61 4.19
C GLU A 203 11.34 -9.06 4.24
N LEU A 204 12.08 -9.94 4.92
CA LEU A 204 11.74 -11.35 5.09
C LEU A 204 10.35 -11.54 5.71
N TYR A 205 10.04 -10.81 6.79
CA TYR A 205 8.77 -10.91 7.51
C TYR A 205 7.60 -10.29 6.74
N SER A 206 7.85 -9.23 5.97
CA SER A 206 6.85 -8.66 5.08
C SER A 206 6.43 -9.67 4.02
N GLN A 207 7.42 -10.25 3.30
CA GLN A 207 7.15 -11.24 2.26
C GLN A 207 6.53 -12.52 2.83
N TRP A 208 7.05 -13.03 3.95
CA TRP A 208 6.50 -14.16 4.69
C TRP A 208 5.03 -13.95 5.06
N SER A 209 4.70 -12.78 5.61
CA SER A 209 3.32 -12.46 6.02
C SER A 209 2.37 -12.47 4.83
N VAL A 210 2.76 -11.83 3.72
CA VAL A 210 1.95 -11.79 2.50
C VAL A 210 1.69 -13.19 1.96
N TYR A 211 2.75 -13.99 1.81
CA TYR A 211 2.63 -15.35 1.29
C TYR A 211 1.74 -16.23 2.18
N ARG A 212 1.97 -16.24 3.51
CA ARG A 212 1.23 -17.10 4.44
C ARG A 212 -0.23 -16.69 4.56
N LEU A 213 -0.53 -15.38 4.60
CA LEU A 213 -1.91 -14.87 4.65
C LEU A 213 -2.68 -15.18 3.36
N ARG A 214 -2.05 -15.06 2.18
CA ARG A 214 -2.65 -15.45 0.90
C ARG A 214 -3.01 -16.93 0.87
N LYS A 215 -2.10 -17.80 1.32
CA LYS A 215 -2.39 -19.24 1.41
C LYS A 215 -3.61 -19.54 2.28
N MET A 216 -3.73 -18.90 3.46
CA MET A 216 -4.93 -19.06 4.31
C MET A 216 -6.21 -18.57 3.63
N ARG A 217 -6.16 -17.41 2.95
CA ARG A 217 -7.30 -16.92 2.16
C ARG A 217 -7.72 -17.94 1.12
N ASP A 218 -6.78 -18.50 0.36
CA ASP A 218 -7.09 -19.45 -0.72
C ASP A 218 -7.72 -20.75 -0.17
N GLU A 219 -7.28 -21.21 1.02
CA GLU A 219 -7.92 -22.35 1.73
C GLU A 219 -9.36 -22.01 2.19
N ILE A 220 -9.58 -20.80 2.71
CA ILE A 220 -10.91 -20.33 3.11
C ILE A 220 -11.83 -20.22 1.89
N ASP A 221 -11.38 -19.59 0.81
CA ASP A 221 -12.16 -19.38 -0.41
C ASP A 221 -12.57 -20.73 -1.02
N ALA A 222 -11.66 -21.72 -1.07
CA ALA A 222 -11.99 -23.06 -1.55
C ALA A 222 -13.01 -23.79 -0.67
N ALA A 223 -12.93 -23.61 0.65
CA ALA A 223 -13.89 -24.19 1.57
C ALA A 223 -15.29 -23.58 1.43
N LEU A 224 -15.38 -22.26 1.23
CA LEU A 224 -16.64 -21.57 0.96
C LEU A 224 -17.30 -22.12 -0.32
N VAL A 225 -16.54 -22.25 -1.41
CA VAL A 225 -17.03 -22.82 -2.67
C VAL A 225 -17.56 -24.25 -2.48
N GLU A 226 -16.86 -25.10 -1.73
CA GLU A 226 -17.31 -26.47 -1.47
C GLU A 226 -18.57 -26.53 -0.60
N ILE A 227 -18.70 -25.64 0.39
CA ILE A 227 -19.90 -25.52 1.24
C ILE A 227 -21.10 -25.09 0.41
N ASP A 228 -20.96 -24.07 -0.43
CA ASP A 228 -22.03 -23.59 -1.31
C ASP A 228 -22.47 -24.69 -2.28
N ARG A 229 -21.52 -25.37 -2.92
CA ARG A 229 -21.79 -26.49 -3.83
C ARG A 229 -22.54 -27.64 -3.14
N THR A 230 -22.13 -28.00 -1.92
CA THR A 230 -22.76 -29.07 -1.13
C THR A 230 -24.20 -28.68 -0.76
N THR A 231 -24.41 -27.41 -0.41
CA THR A 231 -25.73 -26.86 -0.05
C THR A 231 -26.67 -26.85 -1.25
N GLN A 232 -26.20 -26.38 -2.42
CA GLN A 232 -26.98 -26.40 -3.66
C GLN A 232 -27.34 -27.81 -4.13
N ALA A 233 -26.46 -28.80 -3.92
CA ALA A 233 -26.73 -30.19 -4.23
C ALA A 233 -27.73 -30.88 -3.27
N GLY A 234 -28.23 -30.17 -2.25
CA GLY A 234 -29.15 -30.73 -1.24
C GLY A 234 -28.51 -31.78 -0.34
N HIS A 235 -27.17 -31.86 -0.31
CA HIS A 235 -26.45 -32.78 0.55
C HIS A 235 -26.45 -32.28 1.99
N THR A 236 -26.51 -33.20 2.96
CA THR A 236 -26.43 -32.85 4.38
C THR A 236 -25.07 -32.23 4.71
N PHE A 237 -25.09 -31.06 5.35
CA PHE A 237 -23.88 -30.38 5.80
C PHE A 237 -23.08 -31.23 6.81
N VAL A 238 -21.79 -31.43 6.53
CA VAL A 238 -20.86 -32.18 7.39
C VAL A 238 -19.90 -31.22 8.06
N HIS A 239 -20.20 -30.84 9.30
CA HIS A 239 -19.43 -29.85 10.07
C HIS A 239 -17.96 -30.22 10.28
N GLN A 240 -17.62 -31.51 10.33
CA GLN A 240 -16.26 -32.00 10.60
C GLN A 240 -15.21 -31.44 9.62
N LYS A 241 -15.57 -31.25 8.34
CA LYS A 241 -14.63 -30.68 7.35
C LYS A 241 -14.28 -29.23 7.68
N THR A 242 -15.29 -28.44 8.03
CA THR A 242 -15.11 -27.03 8.44
C THR A 242 -14.35 -26.93 9.76
N GLU A 243 -14.67 -27.78 10.73
CA GLU A 243 -13.95 -27.85 12.01
C GLU A 243 -12.47 -28.17 11.79
N ASN A 244 -12.16 -29.22 11.03
CA ASN A 244 -10.77 -29.59 10.72
C ASN A 244 -10.03 -28.46 10.00
N LEU A 245 -10.68 -27.76 9.06
CA LEU A 245 -10.07 -26.60 8.40
C LEU A 245 -9.77 -25.49 9.39
N CYS A 246 -10.71 -25.13 10.27
CA CYS A 246 -10.51 -24.11 11.28
C CYS A 246 -9.36 -24.46 12.23
N GLU A 247 -9.23 -25.73 12.62
CA GLU A 247 -8.10 -26.20 13.42
C GLU A 247 -6.76 -26.07 12.67
N GLU A 248 -6.72 -26.47 11.40
CA GLU A 248 -5.51 -26.37 10.58
C GLU A 248 -5.12 -24.92 10.32
N LEU A 249 -6.09 -24.04 10.00
CA LEU A 249 -5.86 -22.61 9.85
C LEU A 249 -5.37 -21.98 11.15
N SER A 250 -5.91 -22.39 12.31
CA SER A 250 -5.44 -21.91 13.62
C SER A 250 -3.98 -22.31 13.88
N LYS A 251 -3.61 -23.58 13.64
CA LYS A 251 -2.22 -24.05 13.74
C LYS A 251 -1.31 -23.31 12.76
N TYR A 252 -1.78 -23.10 11.54
CA TYR A 252 -1.03 -22.43 10.47
C TYR A 252 -0.79 -20.94 10.78
N ALA A 253 -1.83 -20.21 11.22
CA ALA A 253 -1.75 -18.82 11.64
C ALA A 253 -0.82 -18.65 12.83
N LYS A 254 -0.94 -19.54 13.82
CA LYS A 254 -0.07 -19.58 14.99
C LYS A 254 1.39 -19.77 14.58
N ARG A 255 1.70 -20.77 13.75
CA ARG A 255 3.06 -21.00 13.24
C ARG A 255 3.57 -19.78 12.47
N THR A 256 2.74 -19.20 11.60
CA THR A 256 3.08 -18.01 10.81
C THR A 256 3.56 -16.87 11.72
N ALA A 257 2.84 -16.60 12.81
CA ALA A 257 3.22 -15.59 13.79
C ALA A 257 4.49 -15.98 14.57
N ARG A 258 4.63 -17.24 15.00
CA ARG A 258 5.80 -17.70 15.78
C ARG A 258 7.10 -17.65 15.00
N GLN A 259 7.07 -17.82 13.67
CA GLN A 259 8.26 -17.72 12.84
C GLN A 259 8.79 -16.28 12.72
N MET A 260 8.01 -15.26 13.07
CA MET A 260 8.44 -13.86 13.10
C MET A 260 8.93 -13.50 14.51
N VAL A 261 10.16 -13.94 14.82
CA VAL A 261 10.81 -13.64 16.09
C VAL A 261 11.10 -12.15 16.20
N ASP A 262 10.92 -11.61 17.41
CA ASP A 262 11.25 -10.24 17.77
C ASP A 262 12.67 -9.84 17.29
N PRO A 263 12.81 -8.85 16.40
CA PRO A 263 14.10 -8.40 15.88
C PRO A 263 15.11 -8.06 16.98
N GLU A 264 14.68 -7.47 18.09
CA GLU A 264 15.58 -7.13 19.20
C GLU A 264 16.22 -8.39 19.81
N ILE A 265 15.44 -9.45 19.99
CA ILE A 265 15.96 -10.73 20.51
C ILE A 265 16.97 -11.31 19.52
N ARG A 266 16.64 -11.28 18.22
CA ARG A 266 17.53 -11.78 17.17
C ARG A 266 18.84 -10.99 17.15
N ASP A 267 18.77 -9.66 17.15
CA ASP A 267 19.92 -8.76 17.05
C ASP A 267 20.83 -8.87 18.28
N ASP A 268 20.26 -8.96 19.49
CA ASP A 268 21.00 -9.20 20.73
C ASP A 268 21.79 -10.51 20.68
N LEU A 269 21.13 -11.59 20.25
CA LEU A 269 21.77 -12.89 20.12
C LEU A 269 22.79 -12.93 18.99
N ALA A 270 22.54 -12.24 17.88
CA ALA A 270 23.48 -12.14 16.77
C ALA A 270 24.75 -11.40 17.20
N ARG A 271 24.63 -10.31 17.98
CA ARG A 271 25.78 -9.61 18.57
C ARG A 271 26.58 -10.52 19.52
N LYS A 272 25.90 -11.36 20.30
CA LYS A 272 26.54 -12.20 21.32
C LYS A 272 27.15 -13.51 20.79
N TYR A 273 26.45 -14.18 19.88
CA TYR A 273 26.80 -15.53 19.42
C TYR A 273 27.13 -15.60 17.92
N GLY A 274 26.79 -14.57 17.14
CA GLY A 274 26.81 -14.61 15.69
C GLY A 274 25.78 -15.57 15.10
N ALA A 275 25.58 -15.51 13.78
CA ALA A 275 24.64 -16.39 13.09
C ALA A 275 24.98 -17.88 13.26
N HIS A 276 26.26 -18.24 13.24
CA HIS A 276 26.72 -19.62 13.45
C HIS A 276 26.46 -20.12 14.88
N GLY A 277 26.57 -19.25 15.88
CA GLY A 277 26.22 -19.60 17.25
C GLY A 277 24.72 -19.80 17.42
N ILE A 278 23.90 -18.99 16.75
CA ILE A 278 22.44 -19.16 16.71
C ILE A 278 22.06 -20.51 16.09
N ALA A 279 22.67 -20.89 14.97
CA ALA A 279 22.42 -22.17 14.31
C ALA A 279 22.74 -23.39 15.20
N LYS A 280 23.60 -23.23 16.21
CA LYS A 280 23.97 -24.27 17.19
C LYS A 280 23.05 -24.36 18.41
N ALA A 281 21.93 -23.65 18.43
CA ALA A 281 20.96 -23.67 19.53
C ALA A 281 20.58 -25.10 19.97
N SER A 282 20.29 -25.98 19.01
CA SER A 282 19.97 -27.40 19.25
C SER A 282 21.12 -28.15 19.94
N ASP A 283 22.37 -27.98 19.49
CA ASP A 283 23.54 -28.60 20.12
C ASP A 283 23.71 -28.16 21.58
N TYR A 284 23.46 -26.88 21.86
CA TYR A 284 23.50 -26.36 23.23
C TYR A 284 22.37 -26.95 24.06
N TRP A 285 21.16 -27.03 23.51
CA TRP A 285 20.01 -27.64 24.17
C TRP A 285 20.27 -29.11 24.53
N GLN A 286 20.78 -29.92 23.60
CA GLN A 286 21.12 -31.32 23.90
C GLN A 286 22.18 -31.44 25.00
N LYS A 287 23.15 -30.52 25.07
CA LYS A 287 24.13 -30.46 26.17
C LYS A 287 23.51 -30.05 27.51
N VAL A 288 22.44 -29.26 27.54
CA VAL A 288 21.66 -28.98 28.75
C VAL A 288 20.88 -30.23 29.16
N ARG A 289 20.17 -30.83 28.21
CA ARG A 289 19.28 -31.99 28.41
C ARG A 289 20.00 -33.21 28.96
N ASN A 290 21.25 -33.43 28.52
CA ASN A 290 22.07 -34.57 28.95
C ASN A 290 22.77 -34.39 30.32
N ARG A 291 22.47 -33.34 31.08
CA ARG A 291 23.13 -33.09 32.37
C ARG A 291 22.55 -33.89 33.54
N PRO A 292 23.38 -34.21 34.53
CA PRO A 292 22.89 -34.58 35.86
C PRO A 292 21.95 -33.49 36.39
N ARG A 293 20.76 -33.88 36.86
CA ARG A 293 19.70 -32.97 37.36
C ARG A 293 19.10 -32.01 36.32
N ALA A 294 19.24 -32.28 35.02
CA ALA A 294 18.64 -31.46 33.96
C ALA A 294 17.14 -31.20 34.19
N ARG A 295 16.38 -32.24 34.57
CA ARG A 295 14.93 -32.14 34.82
C ARG A 295 14.55 -31.03 35.81
N VAL A 296 15.27 -30.90 36.92
CA VAL A 296 14.97 -29.89 37.96
C VAL A 296 15.34 -28.51 37.47
N MET A 297 16.54 -28.34 36.90
CA MET A 297 17.00 -27.04 36.37
C MET A 297 16.11 -26.53 35.24
N ILE A 298 15.68 -27.41 34.34
CA ILE A 298 14.79 -27.07 33.23
C ILE A 298 13.41 -26.67 33.77
N ALA A 299 12.88 -27.37 34.77
CA ALA A 299 11.60 -27.03 35.38
C ALA A 299 11.66 -25.65 36.07
N GLU A 300 12.73 -25.36 36.82
CA GLU A 300 12.97 -24.04 37.43
C GLU A 300 13.10 -22.93 36.38
N ALA A 301 13.88 -23.17 35.32
CA ALA A 301 14.04 -22.24 34.21
C ALA A 301 12.72 -21.98 33.45
N THR A 302 11.91 -23.02 33.27
CA THR A 302 10.59 -22.90 32.62
C THR A 302 9.65 -22.07 33.48
N LYS A 303 9.59 -22.36 34.78
CA LYS A 303 8.79 -21.59 35.74
C LYS A 303 9.25 -20.13 35.80
N PHE A 304 10.55 -19.88 35.84
CA PHE A 304 11.09 -18.53 35.79
C PHE A 304 10.64 -17.78 34.52
N ALA A 305 10.65 -18.47 33.37
CA ALA A 305 10.19 -17.88 32.11
C ALA A 305 8.70 -17.52 32.14
N GLU A 306 7.85 -18.37 32.72
CA GLU A 306 6.42 -18.10 32.91
C GLU A 306 6.18 -16.88 33.81
N ASP A 307 6.91 -16.78 34.91
CA ASP A 307 6.71 -15.75 35.93
C ASP A 307 7.35 -14.40 35.55
N ASN A 308 8.52 -14.41 34.90
CA ASN A 308 9.40 -13.24 34.78
C ASN A 308 9.79 -12.86 33.34
N MET A 309 9.42 -13.64 32.32
CA MET A 309 9.78 -13.34 30.92
C MET A 309 8.53 -13.10 30.06
N PRO A 310 8.01 -11.86 29.96
CA PRO A 310 6.79 -11.56 29.21
C PRO A 310 6.81 -12.00 27.75
N ARG A 311 7.97 -11.88 27.08
CA ARG A 311 8.18 -12.32 25.69
C ARG A 311 8.10 -13.85 25.53
N MET A 312 8.19 -14.62 26.62
CA MET A 312 8.11 -16.10 26.61
C MET A 312 6.71 -16.67 26.80
N LYS A 313 5.75 -15.90 27.34
CA LYS A 313 4.39 -16.38 27.71
C LYS A 313 3.69 -17.16 26.60
N ASN A 314 3.87 -16.67 25.39
CA ASN A 314 3.30 -17.22 24.19
C ASN A 314 3.90 -18.60 23.85
N TYR A 315 5.20 -18.78 24.02
CA TYR A 315 5.89 -20.05 23.74
C TYR A 315 5.68 -21.08 24.85
N THR A 316 5.58 -20.64 26.11
CA THR A 316 5.23 -21.54 27.24
C THR A 316 3.82 -22.08 27.11
N LEU A 317 2.86 -21.25 26.67
CA LEU A 317 1.50 -21.68 26.34
C LEU A 317 1.51 -22.74 25.22
N ASP A 318 2.30 -22.52 24.17
CA ASP A 318 2.42 -23.45 23.07
C ASP A 318 2.92 -24.83 23.54
N TRP A 319 3.99 -24.84 24.33
CA TRP A 319 4.51 -26.05 24.95
C TRP A 319 3.46 -26.76 25.81
N CYS A 320 2.74 -26.04 26.68
CA CYS A 320 1.67 -26.62 27.50
C CYS A 320 0.58 -27.27 26.65
N GLN A 321 0.17 -26.62 25.56
CA GLN A 321 -0.84 -27.14 24.65
C GLN A 321 -0.35 -28.37 23.89
N THR A 322 0.85 -28.32 23.30
CA THR A 322 1.43 -29.45 22.56
C THR A 322 1.64 -30.65 23.48
N ARG A 323 2.20 -30.42 24.67
CA ARG A 323 2.39 -31.45 25.70
C ARG A 323 1.07 -32.12 26.09
N ALA A 324 0.02 -31.35 26.34
CA ALA A 324 -1.30 -31.89 26.67
C ALA A 324 -1.91 -32.72 25.53
N ARG A 325 -1.70 -32.33 24.27
CA ARG A 325 -2.19 -33.07 23.11
C ARG A 325 -1.44 -34.40 22.93
N ILE A 326 -0.10 -34.40 22.97
CA ILE A 326 0.67 -35.65 22.79
C ILE A 326 0.40 -36.65 23.93
N GLN A 327 0.21 -36.18 25.17
CA GLN A 327 -0.17 -37.03 26.30
C GLN A 327 -1.52 -37.74 26.10
N ARG A 328 -2.41 -37.16 25.29
CA ARG A 328 -3.70 -37.76 24.91
C ARG A 328 -3.60 -38.62 23.64
N GLY A 329 -2.39 -38.91 23.16
CA GLY A 329 -2.14 -39.74 21.99
C GLY A 329 -2.14 -38.99 20.66
N ALA A 330 -2.18 -37.64 20.67
CA ALA A 330 -2.03 -36.88 19.43
C ALA A 330 -0.63 -37.07 18.85
N ARG A 331 -0.55 -37.13 17.51
CA ARG A 331 0.71 -37.19 16.77
C ARG A 331 1.00 -35.79 16.25
N GLU A 332 2.00 -35.14 16.82
CA GLU A 332 2.43 -33.80 16.43
C GLU A 332 3.64 -33.91 15.49
N ARG A 333 3.88 -32.89 14.66
CA ARG A 333 5.03 -32.87 13.75
C ARG A 333 5.89 -31.66 14.05
N GLY A 334 7.16 -31.92 14.39
CA GLY A 334 8.19 -30.91 14.57
C GLY A 334 9.25 -30.96 13.46
N THR A 335 10.27 -30.13 13.62
CA THR A 335 11.39 -30.02 12.68
C THR A 335 12.17 -31.30 12.46
N ASN A 336 12.30 -32.09 13.52
CA ASN A 336 13.03 -33.36 13.53
C ASN A 336 12.13 -34.58 13.32
N GLY A 337 10.88 -34.37 12.86
CA GLY A 337 9.93 -35.43 12.56
C GLY A 337 8.75 -35.50 13.53
N LEU A 338 8.19 -36.70 13.69
CA LEU A 338 6.99 -36.92 14.49
C LEU A 338 7.31 -36.86 15.99
N ILE A 339 6.52 -36.08 16.72
CA ILE A 339 6.57 -35.96 18.17
C ILE A 339 5.47 -36.87 18.73
N VAL A 340 5.89 -37.86 19.50
CA VAL A 340 5.02 -38.81 20.17
C VAL A 340 5.34 -38.79 21.65
N TRP A 341 4.30 -38.87 22.48
CA TRP A 341 4.50 -38.98 23.92
C TRP A 341 5.24 -40.28 24.27
N ASP A 342 6.30 -40.14 25.06
CA ASP A 342 7.03 -41.24 25.67
C ASP A 342 6.98 -41.05 27.19
N GLU A 343 6.36 -41.97 27.91
CA GLU A 343 6.27 -41.91 29.38
C GLU A 343 7.64 -41.93 30.07
N LYS A 344 8.70 -42.38 29.37
CA LYS A 344 10.06 -42.44 29.89
C LYS A 344 10.85 -41.15 29.67
N VAL A 345 10.39 -40.28 28.77
CA VAL A 345 11.12 -39.07 28.36
C VAL A 345 10.19 -37.86 28.45
N ASP A 346 10.47 -36.95 29.39
CA ASP A 346 9.68 -35.72 29.49
C ASP A 346 9.85 -34.86 28.23
N TYR A 347 8.75 -34.23 27.82
CA TYR A 347 8.73 -33.20 26.78
C TYR A 347 8.83 -31.81 27.41
N PHE A 348 9.98 -31.16 27.26
CA PHE A 348 10.29 -29.86 27.87
C PHE A 348 10.04 -28.68 26.92
N LEU A 349 10.02 -27.45 27.47
CA LEU A 349 9.90 -26.22 26.68
C LEU A 349 10.98 -26.13 25.60
N GLY A 350 12.24 -26.50 25.92
CA GLY A 350 13.31 -26.50 24.93
C GLY A 350 13.07 -27.47 23.77
N ASP A 351 12.42 -28.61 24.02
CA ASP A 351 12.04 -29.58 22.99
C ASP A 351 10.96 -28.97 22.06
N GLU A 352 10.01 -28.21 22.61
CA GLU A 352 9.00 -27.48 21.82
C GLU A 352 9.64 -26.40 20.94
N LEU A 353 10.54 -25.58 21.49
CA LEU A 353 11.21 -24.52 20.74
C LEU A 353 12.08 -25.08 19.61
N GLU A 354 12.79 -26.18 19.88
CA GLU A 354 13.56 -26.93 18.87
C GLU A 354 12.63 -27.52 17.79
N ALA A 355 11.51 -28.13 18.20
CA ALA A 355 10.51 -28.69 17.30
C ALA A 355 9.84 -27.65 16.39
N GLN A 356 9.70 -26.41 16.84
CA GLN A 356 9.19 -25.29 16.03
C GLN A 356 10.29 -24.60 15.19
N GLY A 357 11.56 -24.93 15.40
CA GLY A 357 12.69 -24.31 14.70
C GLY A 357 12.94 -22.88 15.15
N LEU A 358 12.72 -22.57 16.43
CA LEU A 358 12.86 -21.26 17.03
C LEU A 358 14.20 -21.14 17.77
N ASN A 359 15.30 -21.25 17.03
CA ASN A 359 16.67 -21.27 17.56
C ASN A 359 16.99 -20.05 18.44
N GLU A 360 16.52 -18.87 18.03
CA GLU A 360 16.70 -17.60 18.73
C GLU A 360 15.95 -17.60 20.06
N ILE A 361 14.70 -18.03 20.07
CA ILE A 361 13.90 -18.09 21.30
C ILE A 361 14.44 -19.15 22.26
N LEU A 362 14.90 -20.29 21.73
CA LEU A 362 15.56 -21.34 22.50
C LEU A 362 16.82 -20.79 23.21
N LEU A 363 17.68 -20.08 22.48
CA LEU A 363 18.87 -19.46 23.05
C LEU A 363 18.54 -18.33 24.01
N TYR A 364 17.59 -17.47 23.67
CA TYR A 364 17.12 -16.40 24.54
C TYR A 364 16.64 -16.93 25.88
N TRP A 365 15.80 -17.98 25.86
CA TRP A 365 15.35 -18.65 27.08
C TRP A 365 16.53 -19.22 27.86
N MET A 366 17.38 -20.04 27.23
CA MET A 366 18.51 -20.66 27.93
C MET A 366 19.50 -19.65 28.50
N ASP A 367 19.74 -18.54 27.83
CA ASP A 367 20.68 -17.50 28.27
C ASP A 367 20.12 -16.72 29.46
N ARG A 368 18.85 -16.31 29.39
CA ARG A 368 18.20 -15.52 30.45
C ARG A 368 17.90 -16.31 31.71
N THR A 369 17.78 -17.64 31.62
CA THR A 369 17.57 -18.52 32.78
C THR A 369 18.86 -19.15 33.31
N GLY A 370 20.03 -18.79 32.75
CA GLY A 370 21.32 -19.32 33.18
C GLY A 370 21.63 -20.76 32.73
N LEU A 371 20.77 -21.38 31.92
CA LEU A 371 21.04 -22.71 31.34
C LEU A 371 22.26 -22.70 30.41
N MET A 372 22.56 -21.55 29.77
CA MET A 372 23.76 -21.38 28.94
C MET A 372 25.07 -21.37 29.73
N GLU A 373 25.08 -20.87 30.97
CA GLU A 373 26.28 -20.88 31.83
C GLU A 373 26.74 -22.30 32.15
N ALA A 374 25.77 -23.21 32.17
CA ALA A 374 25.99 -24.62 32.27
C ALA A 374 26.90 -25.06 31.10
N VAL A 375 26.56 -24.71 29.86
CA VAL A 375 27.11 -25.29 28.62
C VAL A 375 28.33 -24.55 28.06
N VAL A 376 28.40 -23.22 28.18
CA VAL A 376 29.47 -22.39 27.58
C VAL A 376 30.69 -22.34 28.49
N LYS A 377 31.82 -22.89 28.03
CA LYS A 377 33.08 -22.98 28.81
C LYS A 377 33.98 -21.74 28.65
N CYS A 378 33.84 -20.97 27.58
CA CYS A 378 34.70 -19.83 27.23
C CYS A 378 33.83 -18.72 26.59
N ASP A 379 33.98 -17.48 27.06
CA ASP A 379 33.26 -16.30 26.58
C ASP A 379 34.06 -15.48 25.54
N GLU A 380 35.17 -16.04 25.03
CA GLU A 380 36.00 -15.56 23.91
C GLU A 380 36.50 -14.10 23.97
N SER A 381 36.26 -13.40 25.07
CA SER A 381 36.80 -12.07 25.35
C SER A 381 38.33 -12.07 25.28
N LYS A 382 38.89 -11.05 24.60
CA LYS A 382 40.34 -10.92 24.34
C LYS A 382 40.95 -9.91 25.32
N PRO A 383 42.19 -10.12 25.81
CA PRO A 383 43.13 -11.18 25.45
C PRO A 383 42.91 -12.53 26.15
N THR A 384 42.05 -12.60 27.18
CA THR A 384 41.71 -13.83 27.91
C THR A 384 40.24 -13.80 28.32
N CYS A 385 39.55 -14.92 28.15
CA CYS A 385 38.12 -14.99 28.46
C CYS A 385 37.87 -14.75 29.95
N THR A 386 36.75 -14.13 30.32
CA THR A 386 36.44 -13.74 31.71
C THR A 386 36.53 -14.91 32.68
N ARG A 387 36.17 -16.12 32.22
CA ARG A 387 36.24 -17.34 33.04
C ARG A 387 37.69 -17.83 33.28
N CYS A 388 38.56 -17.75 32.26
CA CYS A 388 39.98 -18.08 32.38
C CYS A 388 40.75 -17.00 33.16
N SER A 389 40.35 -15.72 33.02
CA SER A 389 40.86 -14.58 33.79
C SER A 389 40.57 -14.73 35.27
N LYS A 390 39.30 -15.01 35.65
CA LYS A 390 38.91 -15.29 37.04
C LYS A 390 39.61 -16.52 37.64
N ARG A 391 39.97 -17.50 36.81
CA ARG A 391 40.66 -18.73 37.23
C ARG A 391 42.18 -18.66 37.15
N GLN A 392 42.76 -17.53 36.75
CA GLN A 392 44.20 -17.35 36.51
C GLN A 392 44.82 -18.49 35.69
N SER A 393 44.11 -18.95 34.67
CA SER A 393 44.50 -20.10 33.84
C SER A 393 44.67 -19.67 32.38
N SER A 394 45.58 -20.32 31.64
CA SER A 394 45.80 -20.02 30.23
C SER A 394 44.61 -20.43 29.37
N CYS A 395 44.14 -19.50 28.54
CA CYS A 395 42.99 -19.73 27.65
C CYS A 395 43.47 -20.44 26.37
N THR A 396 43.02 -21.67 26.14
CA THR A 396 43.41 -22.50 24.98
C THR A 396 42.67 -22.14 23.68
N TYR A 397 41.67 -21.26 23.72
CA TYR A 397 40.86 -20.86 22.56
C TYR A 397 41.33 -19.55 21.88
N GLY A 398 42.30 -18.83 22.44
CA GLY A 398 42.91 -17.68 21.77
C GLY A 398 43.87 -18.15 20.68
N LYS A 399 43.58 -17.89 19.40
CA LYS A 399 44.59 -18.03 18.33
C LYS A 399 45.82 -17.20 18.69
N LYS A 400 47.01 -17.82 18.73
CA LYS A 400 48.29 -17.13 18.85
C LYS A 400 48.46 -16.20 17.65
N LEU A 401 48.60 -14.90 17.89
CA LEU A 401 49.12 -13.98 16.88
C LEU A 401 50.62 -14.20 16.79
N GLU A 402 51.09 -14.76 15.68
CA GLU A 402 52.52 -14.80 15.33
C GLU A 402 52.79 -13.74 14.27
N TRP A 403 53.68 -12.80 14.57
CA TRP A 403 54.22 -11.88 13.59
C TRP A 403 55.18 -12.63 12.67
N ARG A 404 54.86 -12.71 11.37
CA ARG A 404 55.81 -13.14 10.34
C ARG A 404 56.58 -11.93 9.82
N ASN A 405 57.88 -11.91 10.09
CA ASN A 405 58.85 -11.01 9.46
C ASN A 405 59.43 -11.66 8.19
N ASN A 406 59.61 -10.85 7.13
CA ASN A 406 60.44 -10.98 5.91
C ASN A 406 59.62 -10.83 4.61
N THR A 407 59.94 -9.99 3.62
CA THR A 407 61.12 -9.11 3.42
C THR A 407 60.84 -8.07 2.30
N THR A 408 61.29 -6.83 2.55
CA THR A 408 61.88 -5.82 1.63
C THR A 408 61.10 -5.28 0.42
N ALA A 409 60.60 -4.04 0.57
CA ALA A 409 60.56 -3.05 -0.50
C ALA A 409 61.52 -1.90 -0.17
N ARG A 410 62.41 -1.59 -1.13
CA ARG A 410 63.51 -0.63 -1.02
C ARG A 410 62.99 0.80 -1.13
N SER A 411 63.29 1.63 -0.13
CA SER A 411 63.03 3.08 -0.12
C SER A 411 63.91 3.83 -1.11
N LYS A 412 63.33 4.79 -1.85
CA LYS A 412 64.02 6.00 -2.31
C LYS A 412 63.10 7.23 -2.21
N PHE A 413 63.40 8.08 -1.23
CA PHE A 413 63.03 9.50 -1.18
C PHE A 413 63.77 10.29 -2.28
N VAL A 414 63.12 11.26 -2.93
CA VAL A 414 63.74 12.56 -3.31
C VAL A 414 62.67 13.67 -3.28
N ALA A 415 63.11 14.82 -2.77
CA ALA A 415 62.36 16.01 -2.39
C ALA A 415 61.89 16.92 -3.55
N LYS A 416 60.86 17.73 -3.24
CA LYS A 416 60.38 18.90 -4.00
C LYS A 416 61.45 19.98 -4.10
N ARG A 417 61.53 20.65 -5.26
CA ARG A 417 62.12 21.98 -5.41
C ARG A 417 61.31 22.81 -6.41
N ALA A 418 61.00 24.05 -6.01
CA ALA A 418 60.34 25.09 -6.79
C ALA A 418 61.32 25.80 -7.74
N ILE A 419 60.79 26.49 -8.77
CA ILE A 419 61.20 27.82 -9.30
C ILE A 419 60.14 28.32 -10.32
N ALA A 420 59.89 29.64 -10.28
CA ALA A 420 58.98 30.47 -11.10
C ALA A 420 59.53 30.76 -12.53
N ASP A 421 58.82 31.32 -13.53
CA ASP A 421 58.28 32.70 -13.62
C ASP A 421 57.90 33.10 -15.09
N GLN A 422 57.01 34.11 -15.22
CA GLN A 422 56.72 35.15 -16.27
C GLN A 422 56.31 34.80 -17.74
N SER A 423 55.09 35.15 -18.23
CA SER A 423 54.50 36.44 -18.77
C SER A 423 54.75 36.66 -20.29
N LYS A 424 53.83 37.10 -21.19
CA LYS A 424 52.96 38.32 -21.23
C LYS A 424 52.05 38.41 -22.51
N ASP A 425 50.99 39.25 -22.42
CA ASP A 425 50.31 40.16 -23.41
C ASP A 425 49.57 39.60 -24.67
N GLN A 426 48.44 40.11 -25.21
CA GLN A 426 47.82 41.47 -25.24
C GLN A 426 46.33 41.46 -25.76
N ALA A 427 45.62 42.61 -25.66
CA ALA A 427 44.17 42.89 -25.76
C ALA A 427 43.60 43.41 -27.12
N ILE A 428 42.29 43.77 -27.18
CA ILE A 428 41.59 44.94 -27.87
C ILE A 428 40.08 44.59 -28.13
N GLN A 429 39.09 45.16 -27.41
CA GLN A 429 38.19 46.36 -27.61
C GLN A 429 36.90 46.20 -28.46
N MET A 430 35.81 46.80 -27.93
CA MET A 430 34.44 46.98 -28.48
C MET A 430 34.32 48.14 -29.49
N PRO A 431 33.12 48.34 -30.12
CA PRO A 431 32.42 49.62 -29.91
C PRO A 431 30.87 49.56 -29.81
N GLU A 432 30.29 50.70 -29.42
CA GLU A 432 28.90 51.01 -29.02
C GLU A 432 27.96 51.56 -30.13
N SER A 433 26.64 51.38 -29.91
CA SER A 433 25.46 52.28 -30.10
C SER A 433 25.11 52.93 -31.46
N THR A 434 23.81 52.96 -31.84
CA THR A 434 22.93 54.18 -31.89
C THR A 434 21.51 53.89 -32.47
N PHE A 435 20.51 54.27 -31.66
CA PHE A 435 19.11 54.74 -31.82
C PHE A 435 18.33 54.92 -33.17
N LEU A 436 17.02 54.59 -33.06
CA LEU A 436 15.75 55.21 -33.54
C LEU A 436 15.24 55.13 -35.00
N GLY A 437 13.97 54.68 -35.13
CA GLY A 437 13.06 55.04 -36.24
C GLY A 437 11.79 54.19 -36.36
N HIS A 438 10.68 54.63 -35.75
CA HIS A 438 9.30 54.13 -35.89
C HIS A 438 8.75 54.14 -37.34
N LEU A 439 7.76 53.28 -37.64
CA LEU A 439 6.42 53.63 -38.19
C LEU A 439 5.56 52.34 -38.39
N GLU A 440 4.36 52.34 -37.78
CA GLU A 440 3.23 51.38 -37.89
C GLU A 440 2.10 51.97 -38.79
N PRO A 441 0.88 51.39 -38.92
CA PRO A 441 0.41 50.03 -39.27
C PRO A 441 -0.73 50.09 -40.32
N ASP A 442 -1.52 48.99 -40.50
CA ASP A 442 -2.94 48.86 -40.98
C ASP A 442 -3.12 47.76 -42.08
N ASP A 443 -4.10 46.81 -42.07
CA ASP A 443 -5.23 46.52 -41.18
C ASP A 443 -5.98 45.20 -41.58
N LEU A 444 -6.88 44.72 -40.69
CA LEU A 444 -8.04 43.78 -40.84
C LEU A 444 -7.85 42.25 -40.73
N VAL A 445 -8.67 41.42 -40.03
CA VAL A 445 -9.44 41.36 -38.76
C VAL A 445 -10.40 40.15 -38.90
N PHE A 446 -10.51 39.27 -37.89
CA PHE A 446 -11.67 38.35 -37.73
C PHE A 446 -12.08 38.20 -36.24
N GLY A 447 -13.20 38.86 -35.88
CA GLY A 447 -14.30 38.38 -35.04
C GLY A 447 -14.05 37.91 -33.59
N SER A 448 -14.21 38.83 -32.64
CA SER A 448 -14.26 38.64 -31.18
C SER A 448 -15.58 38.05 -30.65
N LEU A 449 -15.46 37.09 -29.72
CA LEU A 449 -16.45 36.85 -28.64
C LEU A 449 -15.66 36.92 -27.33
N GLU A 450 -15.63 38.10 -26.71
CA GLU A 450 -14.87 38.35 -25.48
C GLU A 450 -15.50 37.64 -24.27
N LEU A 451 -14.66 36.90 -23.51
CA LEU A 451 -14.96 36.49 -22.15
C LEU A 451 -14.71 37.68 -21.18
N PRO A 452 -15.55 37.90 -20.15
CA PRO A 452 -15.33 38.87 -19.09
C PRO A 452 -14.00 38.67 -18.33
N GLN A 453 -13.35 39.77 -17.97
CA GLN A 453 -11.97 39.83 -17.44
C GLN A 453 -11.70 38.98 -16.17
N PHE A 454 -12.67 38.77 -15.29
CA PHE A 454 -12.47 37.95 -14.08
C PHE A 454 -12.59 36.44 -14.36
N MET A 455 -13.00 36.07 -15.58
CA MET A 455 -13.20 34.69 -16.05
C MET A 455 -12.21 34.25 -17.12
N ASN A 456 -11.16 35.02 -17.36
CA ASN A 456 -10.22 34.73 -18.41
C ASN A 456 -9.18 33.66 -18.00
N ALA A 457 -9.59 32.40 -17.90
CA ALA A 457 -8.66 31.25 -17.96
C ALA A 457 -7.85 31.27 -19.27
N SER A 458 -8.35 31.96 -20.30
CA SER A 458 -7.58 32.22 -21.51
C SER A 458 -6.33 33.06 -21.27
N THR A 459 -6.13 33.86 -20.21
CA THR A 459 -4.84 34.58 -20.02
C THR A 459 -3.81 33.82 -19.18
N VAL A 460 -4.22 32.93 -18.26
CA VAL A 460 -3.33 31.85 -17.74
C VAL A 460 -2.83 31.03 -18.92
N LEU A 461 -3.74 30.77 -19.87
CA LEU A 461 -3.49 30.11 -21.13
C LEU A 461 -2.77 30.97 -22.20
N THR A 462 -2.88 32.31 -22.17
CA THR A 462 -2.16 33.23 -23.07
C THR A 462 -0.73 33.43 -22.58
N GLU A 463 -0.46 33.37 -21.28
CA GLU A 463 0.91 33.43 -20.73
C GLU A 463 1.61 32.07 -20.77
N LEU A 464 0.89 30.95 -20.60
CA LEU A 464 1.35 29.63 -21.05
C LEU A 464 1.62 29.57 -22.57
N ALA A 465 1.07 30.52 -23.33
CA ALA A 465 1.26 30.71 -24.76
C ALA A 465 2.29 31.78 -25.15
N GLN A 466 2.84 32.57 -24.21
CA GLN A 466 3.88 33.58 -24.47
C GLN A 466 5.29 33.11 -24.07
N TRP A 467 5.50 31.82 -23.85
CA TRP A 467 6.80 31.27 -23.46
C TRP A 467 7.63 30.76 -24.65
N ASP A 468 7.99 31.67 -25.56
CA ASP A 468 9.12 31.48 -26.49
C ASP A 468 9.83 32.78 -26.96
N GLU A 469 9.46 33.96 -26.45
CA GLU A 469 10.08 35.24 -26.88
C GLU A 469 11.44 35.55 -26.25
N GLN A 470 12.25 34.54 -25.93
CA GLN A 470 13.67 34.72 -25.63
C GLN A 470 14.63 33.90 -26.50
N PHE A 471 14.16 33.13 -27.50
CA PHE A 471 15.06 32.41 -28.41
C PHE A 471 14.79 32.58 -29.92
N ALA A 472 13.81 33.39 -30.34
CA ALA A 472 13.59 33.72 -31.74
C ALA A 472 14.41 34.94 -32.22
N SER A 473 15.75 34.87 -32.12
CA SER A 473 16.64 35.75 -32.89
C SER A 473 17.76 34.96 -33.55
N THR A 474 17.38 33.99 -34.38
CA THR A 474 18.22 33.50 -35.48
C THR A 474 17.32 32.81 -36.51
N SER A 475 16.63 33.61 -37.31
CA SER A 475 16.08 33.15 -38.59
C SER A 475 16.80 33.87 -39.72
N ALA A 476 17.34 33.10 -40.65
CA ALA A 476 17.38 33.35 -42.10
C ALA A 476 18.20 32.21 -42.71
N ILE A 477 17.58 31.27 -43.41
CA ILE A 477 17.56 31.10 -44.89
C ILE A 477 16.88 29.72 -45.04
N GLU A 478 15.88 29.41 -45.87
CA GLU A 478 15.45 29.88 -47.19
C GLU A 478 14.00 29.42 -47.44
N MET A 479 13.27 30.16 -48.29
CA MET A 479 11.94 29.81 -48.79
C MET A 479 12.01 28.83 -49.97
N ALA A 480 11.04 27.92 -50.10
CA ALA A 480 10.54 27.46 -51.41
C ALA A 480 9.11 26.88 -51.35
N ALA A 481 8.20 27.63 -51.98
CA ALA A 481 6.97 27.32 -52.73
C ALA A 481 6.11 26.04 -52.48
N ALA A 482 4.79 26.29 -52.36
CA ALA A 482 3.67 25.36 -52.50
C ALA A 482 3.53 24.79 -53.93
N PRO A 483 2.62 23.81 -54.16
CA PRO A 483 1.27 24.23 -54.57
C PRO A 483 0.11 23.44 -53.94
N ASP A 484 -1.04 24.11 -54.03
CA ASP A 484 -2.39 23.71 -53.67
C ASP A 484 -2.87 22.41 -54.34
N ASP A 485 -3.59 21.58 -53.58
CA ASP A 485 -4.89 21.11 -54.03
C ASP A 485 -5.81 20.79 -52.83
N MET A 486 -6.99 21.40 -52.91
CA MET A 486 -8.00 21.57 -51.88
C MET A 486 -9.00 20.41 -51.86
N ALA A 487 -9.57 20.17 -50.68
CA ALA A 487 -10.95 19.72 -50.45
C ALA A 487 -11.40 18.41 -51.15
N CYS A 488 -11.60 17.34 -50.38
CA CYS A 488 -12.72 16.37 -50.52
C CYS A 488 -12.60 15.16 -49.58
N ILE A 489 -12.82 15.26 -48.25
CA ILE A 489 -13.32 14.12 -47.43
C ILE A 489 -14.13 14.66 -46.22
N TYR A 490 -15.27 15.30 -46.47
CA TYR A 490 -16.35 15.40 -45.49
C TYR A 490 -17.65 14.99 -46.18
N GLN A 491 -17.90 13.68 -46.22
CA GLN A 491 -19.22 13.11 -46.49
C GLN A 491 -19.45 11.98 -45.51
N MET A 492 -20.29 12.25 -44.50
CA MET A 492 -20.86 11.26 -43.60
C MET A 492 -22.03 10.55 -44.30
N PRO A 493 -22.18 9.22 -44.24
CA PRO A 493 -23.41 8.55 -44.63
C PRO A 493 -24.49 8.76 -43.57
N GLY A 494 -25.72 9.05 -44.01
CA GLY A 494 -26.91 9.21 -43.17
C GLY A 494 -27.42 7.91 -42.54
N PRO A 495 -28.38 8.01 -41.61
CA PRO A 495 -28.86 6.89 -40.80
C PRO A 495 -29.87 6.02 -41.58
N PRO A 496 -29.87 4.68 -41.43
CA PRO A 496 -30.98 3.87 -41.90
C PRO A 496 -32.14 3.86 -40.89
N GLU A 497 -33.33 3.85 -41.47
CA GLU A 497 -34.65 4.05 -40.88
C GLU A 497 -35.10 2.92 -39.94
N THR A 498 -36.00 3.30 -39.04
CA THR A 498 -36.77 2.45 -38.13
C THR A 498 -37.84 1.63 -38.86
N THR A 499 -38.06 0.39 -38.44
CA THR A 499 -39.40 -0.23 -38.45
C THR A 499 -39.52 -1.30 -37.36
N PRO A 500 -40.73 -1.52 -36.80
CA PRO A 500 -40.94 -1.93 -35.42
C PRO A 500 -41.29 -3.41 -35.26
N LEU A 501 -40.80 -4.06 -34.19
CA LEU A 501 -41.26 -5.40 -33.79
C LEU A 501 -41.46 -5.52 -32.27
N ALA A 502 -42.76 -5.47 -31.92
CA ALA A 502 -43.50 -6.17 -30.87
C ALA A 502 -42.82 -6.55 -29.54
N TRP A 503 -43.40 -5.98 -28.48
CA TRP A 503 -43.35 -6.44 -27.10
C TRP A 503 -43.83 -7.89 -26.97
N HIS A 504 -42.98 -8.76 -26.41
CA HIS A 504 -43.44 -9.94 -25.70
C HIS A 504 -42.98 -9.83 -24.24
N GLU A 505 -43.95 -9.47 -23.40
CA GLU A 505 -43.98 -9.73 -21.96
C GLU A 505 -43.75 -11.22 -21.70
N GLN A 506 -42.67 -11.55 -20.99
CA GLN A 506 -42.65 -12.69 -20.07
C GLN A 506 -41.95 -12.27 -18.78
N SER A 507 -42.79 -11.88 -17.83
CA SER A 507 -42.49 -11.86 -16.41
C SER A 507 -42.25 -13.30 -15.94
N SER A 508 -41.02 -13.62 -15.55
CA SER A 508 -40.74 -14.69 -14.60
C SER A 508 -39.44 -14.39 -13.86
N THR A 509 -39.62 -13.96 -12.62
CA THR A 509 -38.63 -13.82 -11.55
C THR A 509 -37.88 -15.13 -11.32
N GLN A 510 -36.56 -15.11 -11.51
CA GLN A 510 -35.63 -16.02 -10.84
C GLN A 510 -34.43 -15.22 -10.35
N PHE A 511 -34.29 -15.13 -9.03
CA PHE A 511 -33.11 -14.63 -8.35
C PHE A 511 -31.94 -15.57 -8.65
N ILE A 512 -31.10 -15.19 -9.61
CA ILE A 512 -29.81 -15.82 -9.85
C ILE A 512 -28.79 -14.99 -9.07
N THR A 513 -28.45 -15.46 -7.88
CA THR A 513 -27.28 -14.98 -7.14
C THR A 513 -26.05 -15.60 -7.80
N ASP A 514 -25.50 -14.94 -8.80
CA ASP A 514 -24.18 -15.29 -9.31
C ASP A 514 -23.13 -15.02 -8.21
N PRO A 515 -22.25 -15.98 -7.88
CA PRO A 515 -21.16 -15.75 -6.96
C PRO A 515 -20.22 -14.71 -7.57
N VAL A 516 -19.96 -13.64 -6.83
CA VAL A 516 -19.02 -12.56 -7.17
C VAL A 516 -17.66 -13.18 -7.47
N ALA A 517 -17.35 -13.36 -8.75
CA ALA A 517 -16.03 -13.73 -9.21
C ALA A 517 -15.05 -12.60 -8.81
N ARG A 518 -14.31 -12.80 -7.72
CA ARG A 518 -13.17 -11.95 -7.38
C ARG A 518 -12.07 -12.18 -8.41
N ILE A 519 -12.06 -11.32 -9.43
CA ILE A 519 -10.91 -11.18 -10.31
C ILE A 519 -9.75 -10.66 -9.45
N SER A 520 -8.90 -11.59 -9.01
CA SER A 520 -7.65 -11.30 -8.35
C SER A 520 -6.69 -10.77 -9.42
N VAL A 521 -6.50 -9.45 -9.51
CA VAL A 521 -5.43 -8.88 -10.34
C VAL A 521 -4.10 -9.19 -9.62
N PRO A 522 -3.18 -9.98 -10.21
CA PRO A 522 -1.86 -10.19 -9.64
C PRO A 522 -1.07 -8.88 -9.73
N THR A 523 -0.56 -8.39 -8.62
CA THR A 523 0.50 -7.37 -8.61
C THR A 523 1.83 -8.07 -8.91
N GLN A 524 2.00 -8.58 -10.12
CA GLN A 524 3.28 -9.00 -10.69
C GLN A 524 3.67 -7.95 -11.72
N TYR A 525 4.64 -7.10 -11.37
CA TYR A 525 5.27 -6.19 -12.30
C TYR A 525 6.19 -7.01 -13.20
N GLY A 526 5.69 -7.41 -14.37
CA GLY A 526 6.55 -7.80 -15.48
C GLY A 526 7.23 -6.56 -16.05
N SER A 527 8.52 -6.67 -16.32
CA SER A 527 9.28 -5.65 -17.04
C SER A 527 8.65 -5.45 -18.41
N ILE A 528 8.35 -4.19 -18.74
CA ILE A 528 7.92 -3.82 -20.08
C ILE A 528 9.19 -3.82 -20.94
N PRO A 529 9.20 -4.49 -22.12
CA PRO A 529 10.36 -4.49 -23.00
C PRO A 529 10.84 -3.06 -23.25
N ALA A 530 12.15 -2.84 -23.22
CA ALA A 530 12.79 -1.54 -23.48
C ALA A 530 12.43 -0.92 -24.86
N ASP A 531 11.75 -1.69 -25.73
CA ASP A 531 11.32 -1.30 -27.07
C ASP A 531 9.80 -1.06 -27.22
N PHE A 532 9.04 -0.83 -26.13
CA PHE A 532 7.65 -0.38 -26.27
C PHE A 532 7.58 1.10 -26.69
N ASP A 533 7.99 1.40 -27.92
CA ASP A 533 7.74 2.70 -28.52
C ASP A 533 6.27 2.76 -28.94
N LEU A 534 5.49 3.62 -28.27
CA LEU A 534 4.12 3.89 -28.67
C LEU A 534 4.16 4.53 -30.05
N SER A 535 3.70 3.80 -31.07
CA SER A 535 3.61 4.34 -32.43
C SER A 535 2.92 5.70 -32.42
N THR A 536 3.34 6.62 -33.28
CA THR A 536 2.74 7.95 -33.39
C THR A 536 1.22 7.85 -33.59
N ASP A 537 0.75 6.84 -34.32
CA ASP A 537 -0.66 6.53 -34.52
C ASP A 537 -1.37 6.18 -33.21
N ARG A 538 -0.74 5.39 -32.33
CA ARG A 538 -1.30 5.05 -31.01
C ARG A 538 -1.32 6.24 -30.06
N ARG A 539 -0.28 7.09 -30.10
CA ARG A 539 -0.22 8.35 -29.35
C ARG A 539 -1.36 9.29 -29.71
N ASN A 540 -1.65 9.42 -31.01
CA ASN A 540 -2.76 10.22 -31.52
C ASN A 540 -4.11 9.61 -31.12
N ALA A 541 -4.28 8.28 -31.26
CA ALA A 541 -5.51 7.59 -30.88
C ALA A 541 -5.86 7.75 -29.39
N LEU A 542 -4.87 7.74 -28.49
CA LEU A 542 -5.10 8.00 -27.06
C LEU A 542 -5.52 9.45 -26.79
N MET A 543 -5.01 10.41 -27.56
CA MET A 543 -5.43 11.82 -27.45
C MET A 543 -6.85 12.02 -27.98
N ASP A 544 -7.19 11.38 -29.10
CA ASP A 544 -8.57 11.41 -29.63
C ASP A 544 -9.55 10.80 -28.61
N PHE A 545 -9.18 9.66 -28.01
CA PHE A 545 -9.95 9.04 -26.93
C PHE A 545 -10.05 9.96 -25.71
N TYR A 546 -8.98 10.64 -25.32
CA TYR A 546 -8.99 11.61 -24.21
C TYR A 546 -10.05 12.70 -24.43
N PHE A 547 -10.03 13.37 -25.58
CA PHE A 547 -11.00 14.42 -25.87
C PHE A 547 -12.42 13.87 -25.99
N GLN A 548 -12.61 12.67 -26.54
CA GLN A 548 -13.94 12.13 -26.75
C GLN A 548 -14.60 11.58 -25.47
N LYS A 549 -13.81 11.00 -24.56
CA LYS A 549 -14.34 10.18 -23.45
C LYS A 549 -13.86 10.60 -22.07
N VAL A 550 -12.74 11.31 -21.95
CA VAL A 550 -12.10 11.62 -20.67
C VAL A 550 -12.36 13.07 -20.29
N ALA A 551 -11.96 14.04 -21.11
CA ALA A 551 -12.12 15.46 -20.80
C ALA A 551 -13.55 15.89 -20.39
N PRO A 552 -14.64 15.37 -21.01
CA PRO A 552 -16.01 15.73 -20.64
C PRO A 552 -16.43 15.41 -19.20
N ILE A 553 -15.85 14.36 -18.61
CA ILE A 553 -16.26 13.85 -17.28
C ILE A 553 -15.36 14.37 -16.14
N PHE A 554 -14.31 15.13 -16.46
CA PHE A 554 -13.39 15.76 -15.50
C PHE A 554 -13.72 17.24 -15.27
N SER A 555 -14.91 17.69 -15.61
CA SER A 555 -15.36 19.04 -15.27
C SER A 555 -16.83 18.98 -14.91
N CYS A 556 -17.24 19.77 -13.92
CA CYS A 556 -18.64 19.94 -13.56
C CYS A 556 -19.42 20.76 -14.61
N TYR A 557 -18.80 21.10 -15.74
CA TYR A 557 -19.40 21.73 -16.93
C TYR A 557 -18.58 21.39 -18.18
N ASP A 558 -19.24 21.20 -19.33
CA ASP A 558 -18.58 20.82 -20.61
C ASP A 558 -18.92 21.73 -21.81
N GLY A 559 -19.48 22.92 -21.56
CA GLY A 559 -20.01 23.87 -22.54
C GLY A 559 -18.99 24.66 -23.37
N GLY A 560 -17.90 24.04 -23.83
CA GLY A 560 -16.86 24.74 -24.60
C GLY A 560 -16.02 25.73 -23.76
N LYS A 561 -16.13 25.70 -22.43
CA LYS A 561 -15.22 26.38 -21.49
C LYS A 561 -14.51 25.41 -20.54
N ASN A 562 -14.65 24.09 -20.74
CA ASN A 562 -14.01 23.06 -19.93
C ASN A 562 -12.47 23.18 -20.03
N PRO A 563 -11.75 23.44 -18.92
CA PRO A 563 -10.29 23.61 -18.95
C PRO A 563 -9.58 22.32 -19.37
N PHE A 564 -10.09 21.13 -19.04
CA PHE A 564 -9.49 19.86 -19.45
C PHE A 564 -9.57 19.62 -20.96
N HIS A 565 -10.55 20.22 -21.64
CA HIS A 565 -10.57 20.27 -23.10
C HIS A 565 -9.59 21.31 -23.65
N HIS A 566 -9.69 22.56 -23.18
CA HIS A 566 -8.99 23.69 -23.80
C HIS A 566 -7.49 23.70 -23.50
N LEU A 567 -7.09 23.46 -22.24
CA LEU A 567 -5.68 23.39 -21.83
C LEU A 567 -4.97 22.30 -22.63
N VAL A 568 -5.59 21.12 -22.73
CA VAL A 568 -4.99 19.96 -23.38
C VAL A 568 -4.95 20.12 -24.89
N ALA A 569 -6.00 20.66 -25.52
CA ALA A 569 -5.99 20.96 -26.96
C ALA A 569 -4.89 21.96 -27.32
N GLN A 570 -4.70 23.01 -26.52
CA GLN A 570 -3.64 23.98 -26.75
C GLN A 570 -2.24 23.36 -26.64
N VAL A 571 -1.99 22.53 -25.62
CA VAL A 571 -0.71 21.83 -25.46
C VAL A 571 -0.48 20.86 -26.61
N TRP A 572 -1.50 20.08 -27.00
CA TRP A 572 -1.41 19.06 -28.04
C TRP A 572 -1.15 19.64 -29.44
N TYR A 573 -1.92 20.67 -29.85
CA TYR A 573 -1.79 21.23 -31.20
C TYR A 573 -0.63 22.22 -31.35
N ARG A 574 -0.11 22.80 -30.25
CA ARG A 574 1.04 23.73 -30.27
C ARG A 574 2.39 23.05 -30.05
N SER A 575 2.45 21.81 -29.58
CA SER A 575 3.73 21.12 -29.32
C SER A 575 4.42 20.57 -30.58
N LYS A 576 4.73 21.44 -31.57
CA LYS A 576 5.72 21.10 -32.61
C LYS A 576 7.17 21.31 -32.13
N GLN A 577 7.37 21.95 -30.96
CA GLN A 577 8.69 22.13 -30.32
C GLN A 577 8.63 21.78 -28.81
N SER A 578 8.97 20.52 -28.50
CA SER A 578 9.71 19.98 -27.34
C SER A 578 9.51 20.44 -25.86
N SER A 579 8.59 21.34 -25.47
CA SER A 579 8.72 21.93 -24.12
C SER A 579 8.03 21.20 -22.94
N ALA A 580 7.22 20.14 -23.14
CA ALA A 580 6.48 19.51 -22.03
C ALA A 580 6.03 18.06 -22.31
N GLU A 581 6.96 17.18 -22.69
CA GLU A 581 6.61 15.78 -23.01
C GLU A 581 5.97 15.05 -21.82
N TYR A 582 6.37 15.36 -20.58
CA TYR A 582 5.76 14.82 -19.36
C TYR A 582 4.26 15.11 -19.27
N LEU A 583 3.80 16.26 -19.75
CA LEU A 583 2.40 16.63 -19.71
C LEU A 583 1.60 15.80 -20.70
N ILE A 584 2.09 15.63 -21.94
CA ILE A 584 1.47 14.76 -22.93
C ILE A 584 1.43 13.30 -22.44
N SER A 585 2.53 12.79 -21.89
CA SER A 585 2.57 11.44 -21.31
C SER A 585 1.53 11.29 -20.18
N SER A 586 1.35 12.31 -19.32
CA SER A 586 0.36 12.27 -18.24
C SER A 586 -1.09 12.21 -18.75
N ILE A 587 -1.40 12.97 -19.81
CA ILE A 587 -2.71 12.98 -20.47
C ILE A 587 -2.98 11.62 -21.11
N GLN A 588 -2.00 11.10 -21.86
CA GLN A 588 -2.09 9.79 -22.51
C GLN A 588 -2.22 8.67 -21.48
N GLY A 589 -1.49 8.75 -20.37
CA GLY A 589 -1.58 7.80 -19.27
C GLY A 589 -2.97 7.79 -18.64
N LEU A 590 -3.57 8.97 -18.41
CA LEU A 590 -4.95 9.05 -17.95
C LEU A 590 -5.93 8.47 -18.98
N ALA A 591 -5.75 8.78 -20.27
CA ALA A 591 -6.58 8.24 -21.35
C ALA A 591 -6.49 6.71 -21.44
N ALA A 592 -5.30 6.15 -21.29
CA ALA A 592 -5.06 4.71 -21.28
C ALA A 592 -5.78 4.03 -20.10
N VAL A 593 -5.83 4.66 -18.92
CA VAL A 593 -6.59 4.12 -17.76
C VAL A 593 -8.07 3.97 -18.10
N PHE A 594 -8.66 4.98 -18.72
CA PHE A 594 -10.06 4.96 -19.14
C PHE A 594 -10.30 3.97 -20.28
N HIS A 595 -9.37 3.86 -21.23
CA HIS A 595 -9.44 2.90 -22.32
C HIS A 595 -9.28 1.44 -21.84
N ALA A 596 -8.47 1.21 -20.81
CA ALA A 596 -8.28 -0.11 -20.22
C ALA A 596 -9.50 -0.62 -19.43
N LYS A 597 -10.53 0.23 -19.22
CA LYS A 597 -11.83 -0.17 -18.67
C LYS A 597 -12.51 -1.21 -19.57
N ASP A 598 -12.60 -0.88 -20.85
CA ASP A 598 -13.32 -1.69 -21.84
C ASP A 598 -12.38 -2.77 -22.44
N GLU A 599 -11.07 -2.54 -22.39
CA GLU A 599 -10.07 -3.44 -22.96
C GLU A 599 -8.95 -3.78 -21.95
N PRO A 600 -9.15 -4.80 -21.07
CA PRO A 600 -8.22 -5.12 -19.99
C PRO A 600 -6.80 -5.53 -20.42
N SER A 601 -6.61 -5.96 -21.67
CA SER A 601 -5.30 -6.27 -22.25
C SER A 601 -4.37 -5.05 -22.31
N ARG A 602 -4.91 -3.83 -22.21
CA ARG A 602 -4.15 -2.58 -22.25
C ARG A 602 -3.61 -2.11 -20.91
N ARG A 603 -3.76 -2.88 -19.83
CA ARG A 603 -3.18 -2.53 -18.52
C ARG A 603 -1.67 -2.30 -18.57
N THR A 604 -0.95 -3.02 -19.44
CA THR A 604 0.49 -2.80 -19.64
C THR A 604 0.80 -1.39 -20.20
N GLU A 605 -0.04 -0.89 -21.11
CA GLU A 605 0.08 0.48 -21.67
C GLU A 605 -0.15 1.55 -20.59
N VAL A 606 -1.08 1.31 -19.66
CA VAL A 606 -1.31 2.18 -18.50
C VAL A 606 -0.06 2.29 -17.64
N PHE A 607 0.51 1.15 -17.23
CA PHE A 607 1.70 1.14 -16.37
C PHE A 607 2.91 1.79 -17.04
N PHE A 608 3.09 1.53 -18.34
CA PHE A 608 4.14 2.17 -19.14
C PHE A 608 4.04 3.70 -19.10
N LEU A 609 2.87 4.25 -19.44
CA LEU A 609 2.65 5.69 -19.52
C LEU A 609 2.73 6.36 -18.15
N GLN A 610 2.22 5.72 -17.09
CA GLN A 610 2.34 6.22 -15.71
C GLN A 610 3.81 6.28 -15.26
N ARG A 611 4.57 5.21 -15.47
CA ARG A 611 6.00 5.15 -15.13
C ARG A 611 6.82 6.17 -15.94
N ARG A 612 6.61 6.24 -17.26
CA ARG A 612 7.26 7.22 -18.13
C ARG A 612 6.98 8.65 -17.65
N THR A 613 5.72 8.97 -17.34
CA THR A 613 5.35 10.30 -16.83
C THR A 613 6.07 10.61 -15.52
N GLN A 614 6.11 9.65 -14.59
CA GLN A 614 6.79 9.82 -13.31
C GLN A 614 8.29 10.08 -13.50
N GLU A 615 8.98 9.26 -14.31
CA GLU A 615 10.40 9.43 -14.62
C GLU A 615 10.69 10.79 -15.27
N GLN A 616 9.84 11.22 -16.21
CA GLN A 616 9.98 12.53 -16.84
C GLN A 616 9.76 13.69 -15.85
N LEU A 617 8.82 13.58 -14.90
CA LEU A 617 8.62 14.59 -13.86
C LEU A 617 9.79 14.63 -12.86
N GLU A 618 10.37 13.49 -12.51
CA GLU A 618 11.53 13.41 -11.61
C GLU A 618 12.78 14.08 -12.22
N GLN A 619 12.91 14.06 -13.55
CA GLN A 619 13.99 14.71 -14.29
C GLN A 619 13.81 16.24 -14.44
N VAL A 620 12.63 16.80 -14.16
CA VAL A 620 12.41 18.26 -14.24
C VAL A 620 13.22 18.97 -13.14
N PRO A 621 14.04 20.00 -13.48
CA PRO A 621 14.81 20.77 -12.51
C PRO A 621 13.90 21.41 -11.45
N GLU A 622 14.35 21.48 -10.20
CA GLU A 622 13.57 22.02 -9.07
C GLU A 622 13.02 23.43 -9.35
N SER A 623 13.81 24.30 -10.00
CA SER A 623 13.40 25.65 -10.38
C SER A 623 12.19 25.72 -11.34
N GLN A 624 11.86 24.62 -12.03
CA GLN A 624 10.76 24.51 -12.98
C GLN A 624 9.56 23.71 -12.43
N ARG A 625 9.69 23.09 -11.25
CA ARG A 625 8.62 22.26 -10.65
C ARG A 625 7.44 23.07 -10.10
N HIS A 626 7.59 24.38 -9.99
CA HIS A 626 6.55 25.30 -9.56
C HIS A 626 5.69 25.81 -10.74
N GLY A 627 6.06 25.45 -11.97
CA GLY A 627 5.33 25.88 -13.17
C GLY A 627 3.99 25.15 -13.34
N PRO A 628 2.96 25.82 -13.90
CA PRO A 628 1.61 25.27 -14.09
C PRO A 628 1.59 23.98 -14.93
N LYS A 629 2.47 23.81 -15.92
CA LYS A 629 2.57 22.58 -16.73
C LYS A 629 2.95 21.37 -15.88
N TYR A 630 3.91 21.54 -14.97
CA TYR A 630 4.36 20.50 -14.06
C TYR A 630 3.25 20.13 -13.07
N LEU A 631 2.61 21.12 -12.45
CA LEU A 631 1.51 20.91 -11.50
C LEU A 631 0.32 20.20 -12.16
N PHE A 632 -0.02 20.59 -13.38
CA PHE A 632 -1.11 19.95 -14.11
C PHE A 632 -0.79 18.49 -14.48
N ALA A 633 0.42 18.21 -14.94
CA ALA A 633 0.87 16.84 -15.17
C ALA A 633 0.89 16.00 -13.89
N LEU A 634 1.26 16.59 -12.75
CA LEU A 634 1.25 15.94 -11.44
C LEU A 634 -0.19 15.61 -10.96
N VAL A 635 -1.15 16.50 -11.19
CA VAL A 635 -2.59 16.23 -10.94
C VAL A 635 -3.06 15.06 -11.81
N LEU A 636 -2.80 15.11 -13.13
CA LEU A 636 -3.25 14.07 -14.06
C LEU A 636 -2.62 12.71 -13.74
N LEU A 637 -1.34 12.69 -13.35
CA LEU A 637 -0.66 11.50 -12.88
C LEU A 637 -1.26 10.96 -11.58
N SER A 638 -1.53 11.83 -10.60
CA SER A 638 -2.20 11.44 -9.34
C SER A 638 -3.56 10.81 -9.62
N ILE A 639 -4.39 11.43 -10.45
CA ILE A 639 -5.71 10.92 -10.84
C ILE A 639 -5.60 9.60 -11.63
N SER A 640 -4.62 9.49 -12.52
CA SER A 640 -4.34 8.27 -13.28
C SER A 640 -4.05 7.10 -12.32
N PHE A 641 -3.15 7.29 -11.35
CA PHE A 641 -2.88 6.31 -10.30
C PHE A 641 -4.10 6.02 -9.41
N MET A 642 -4.90 7.04 -9.12
CA MET A 642 -6.12 6.89 -8.31
C MET A 642 -7.08 5.89 -8.95
N TYR A 643 -7.35 6.05 -10.25
CA TYR A 643 -8.27 5.18 -10.98
C TYR A 643 -7.68 3.82 -11.38
N SER A 644 -6.35 3.72 -11.57
CA SER A 644 -5.67 2.43 -11.77
C SER A 644 -5.47 1.60 -10.49
N GLN A 645 -5.96 2.09 -9.34
CA GLN A 645 -5.84 1.47 -8.01
C GLN A 645 -4.42 1.49 -7.38
N ASP A 646 -3.51 2.33 -7.86
CA ASP A 646 -2.22 2.60 -7.20
C ASP A 646 -2.35 3.74 -6.18
N VAL A 647 -2.98 3.42 -5.05
CA VAL A 647 -3.29 4.38 -3.97
C VAL A 647 -2.03 5.04 -3.41
N PRO A 648 -0.93 4.33 -3.09
CA PRO A 648 0.27 4.95 -2.54
C PRO A 648 0.94 5.95 -3.49
N SER A 649 1.07 5.61 -4.78
CA SER A 649 1.68 6.50 -5.78
C SER A 649 0.81 7.73 -6.04
N SER A 650 -0.52 7.55 -6.08
CA SER A 650 -1.46 8.67 -6.21
C SER A 650 -1.35 9.64 -5.02
N PHE A 651 -1.29 9.11 -3.79
CA PHE A 651 -1.13 9.91 -2.58
C PHE A 651 0.24 10.62 -2.53
N LYS A 652 1.32 9.97 -2.98
CA LYS A 652 2.65 10.58 -3.10
C LYS A 652 2.61 11.79 -4.03
N ALA A 653 2.03 11.65 -5.22
CA ALA A 653 1.88 12.75 -6.18
C ALA A 653 0.99 13.88 -5.63
N LEU A 654 -0.12 13.53 -4.96
CA LEU A 654 -1.03 14.50 -4.34
C LEU A 654 -0.37 15.26 -3.18
N LYS A 655 0.46 14.59 -2.37
CA LYS A 655 1.25 15.23 -1.32
C LYS A 655 2.31 16.16 -1.92
N MET A 656 3.01 15.75 -2.97
CA MET A 656 3.97 16.62 -3.66
C MET A 656 3.31 17.90 -4.18
N LEU A 657 2.11 17.77 -4.79
CA LEU A 657 1.32 18.93 -5.22
C LEU A 657 0.98 19.83 -4.03
N ARG A 658 0.50 19.24 -2.92
CA ARG A 658 0.20 19.96 -1.67
C ARG A 658 1.39 20.76 -1.15
N ASP A 659 2.56 20.13 -1.08
CA ASP A 659 3.78 20.74 -0.53
C ASP A 659 4.20 21.94 -1.38
N ILE A 660 4.12 21.85 -2.72
CA ILE A 660 4.42 22.96 -3.64
C ILE A 660 3.41 24.10 -3.47
N LEU A 661 2.10 23.79 -3.45
CA LEU A 661 1.05 24.81 -3.30
C LEU A 661 1.11 25.53 -1.93
N GLN A 662 1.47 24.82 -0.87
CA GLN A 662 1.68 25.42 0.45
C GLN A 662 2.90 26.33 0.48
N HIS A 663 4.00 25.91 -0.16
CA HIS A 663 5.20 26.74 -0.30
C HIS A 663 4.88 28.05 -1.02
N GLU A 664 4.21 27.99 -2.18
CA GLU A 664 3.80 29.20 -2.93
C GLU A 664 2.85 30.12 -2.15
N ALA A 665 2.01 29.56 -1.27
CA ALA A 665 1.03 30.33 -0.51
C ALA A 665 1.56 30.92 0.82
N THR A 666 2.74 30.51 1.30
CA THR A 666 3.27 30.90 2.62
C THR A 666 4.56 31.73 2.57
N GLU A 667 5.22 31.85 1.42
CA GLU A 667 6.44 32.65 1.31
C GLU A 667 6.19 34.18 1.34
N ASP A 668 7.01 34.85 2.16
CA ASP A 668 6.90 36.25 2.57
C ASP A 668 7.57 37.19 1.53
N THR A 669 6.75 37.98 0.81
CA THR A 669 6.96 39.27 0.10
C THR A 669 8.30 39.61 -0.62
N SER A 670 9.27 38.70 -0.72
CA SER A 670 10.66 38.97 -1.15
C SER A 670 11.13 38.13 -2.34
N ARG A 671 10.40 37.07 -2.71
CA ARG A 671 10.55 36.33 -3.97
C ARG A 671 9.34 36.59 -4.86
N ILE A 672 9.55 36.72 -6.16
CA ILE A 672 8.47 36.78 -7.15
C ILE A 672 7.85 35.39 -7.21
N SER A 673 6.61 35.20 -6.74
CA SER A 673 5.89 33.93 -6.87
C SER A 673 5.86 33.51 -8.34
N GLN A 674 6.10 32.23 -8.61
CA GLN A 674 6.09 31.70 -9.97
C GLN A 674 4.66 31.45 -10.49
N LEU A 675 3.68 31.42 -9.58
CA LEU A 675 2.27 31.23 -9.90
C LEU A 675 1.49 32.52 -9.66
N GLN A 676 0.53 32.77 -10.54
CA GLN A 676 -0.45 33.82 -10.31
C GLN A 676 -1.53 33.35 -9.35
N ASP A 677 -2.15 34.27 -8.61
CA ASP A 677 -3.21 33.97 -7.63
C ASP A 677 -4.34 33.09 -8.23
N ARG A 678 -4.68 33.32 -9.50
CA ARG A 678 -5.68 32.52 -10.23
C ARG A 678 -5.24 31.07 -10.51
N GLU A 679 -3.96 30.84 -10.82
CA GLU A 679 -3.42 29.49 -11.03
C GLU A 679 -3.35 28.75 -9.70
N LEU A 680 -2.94 29.44 -8.64
CA LEU A 680 -2.93 28.95 -7.28
C LEU A 680 -4.34 28.48 -6.86
N ARG A 681 -5.38 29.30 -7.10
CA ARG A 681 -6.79 28.94 -6.83
C ARG A 681 -7.25 27.72 -7.63
N PHE A 682 -6.87 27.62 -8.91
CA PHE A 682 -7.20 26.48 -9.76
C PHE A 682 -6.59 25.17 -9.23
N PHE A 683 -5.28 25.16 -8.94
CA PHE A 683 -4.64 23.95 -8.43
C PHE A 683 -5.09 23.60 -7.01
N TRP A 684 -5.38 24.58 -6.15
CA TRP A 684 -5.99 24.32 -4.84
C TRP A 684 -7.38 23.70 -4.97
N GLY A 685 -8.21 24.15 -5.91
CA GLY A 685 -9.52 23.55 -6.15
C GLY A 685 -9.42 22.08 -6.58
N LEU A 686 -8.47 21.75 -7.46
CA LEU A 686 -8.19 20.37 -7.87
C LEU A 686 -7.68 19.53 -6.68
N GLN A 687 -6.74 20.07 -5.91
CA GLN A 687 -6.18 19.45 -4.71
C GLN A 687 -7.27 19.13 -3.68
N ILE A 688 -8.12 20.12 -3.34
CA ILE A 688 -9.17 19.99 -2.32
C ILE A 688 -10.12 18.85 -2.67
N TYR A 689 -10.63 18.81 -3.91
CA TYR A 689 -11.55 17.74 -4.31
C TYR A 689 -10.91 16.36 -4.24
N CYS A 690 -9.69 16.21 -4.77
CA CYS A 690 -8.95 14.95 -4.68
C CYS A 690 -8.74 14.54 -3.22
N GLU A 691 -8.39 15.47 -2.34
CA GLU A 691 -8.22 15.19 -0.91
C GLU A 691 -9.53 14.81 -0.22
N VAL A 692 -10.67 15.45 -0.52
CA VAL A 692 -11.98 15.03 0.00
C VAL A 692 -12.26 13.59 -0.39
N PHE A 693 -12.07 13.26 -1.67
CA PHE A 693 -12.27 11.90 -2.17
C PHE A 693 -11.34 10.89 -1.47
N PHE A 694 -10.05 11.19 -1.33
CA PHE A 694 -9.08 10.36 -0.60
C PHE A 694 -9.42 10.21 0.88
N ALA A 695 -9.79 11.30 1.55
CA ALA A 695 -10.15 11.30 2.96
C ALA A 695 -11.45 10.50 3.22
N CYS A 696 -12.35 10.41 2.25
CA CYS A 696 -13.54 9.58 2.37
C CYS A 696 -13.30 8.11 2.00
N THR A 697 -12.34 7.80 1.12
CA THR A 697 -12.21 6.46 0.54
C THR A 697 -10.98 5.66 0.98
N ASP A 698 -9.94 6.30 1.53
CA ASP A 698 -8.67 5.65 1.84
C ASP A 698 -8.19 5.82 3.29
N ARG A 699 -7.57 4.76 3.81
CA ARG A 699 -6.95 4.76 5.15
C ARG A 699 -5.63 5.52 5.21
N PHE A 700 -4.89 5.54 4.10
CA PHE A 700 -3.55 6.14 3.98
C PHE A 700 -3.55 7.66 4.08
N TYR A 701 -4.71 8.31 3.86
CA TYR A 701 -4.79 9.77 3.92
C TYR A 701 -4.42 10.31 5.31
N CYS A 702 -3.36 11.13 5.36
CA CYS A 702 -2.73 11.66 6.57
C CYS A 702 -2.24 13.12 6.45
N LEU A 703 -2.77 13.91 5.52
CA LEU A 703 -2.39 15.32 5.36
C LEU A 703 -3.01 16.21 6.46
N PRO A 704 -2.32 17.27 6.90
CA PRO A 704 -2.84 18.23 7.87
C PRO A 704 -3.91 19.14 7.25
N SER A 705 -4.66 19.84 8.10
CA SER A 705 -5.62 20.86 7.67
C SER A 705 -4.96 22.00 6.90
N ILE A 706 -5.68 22.56 5.93
CA ILE A 706 -5.21 23.72 5.15
C ILE A 706 -5.25 24.96 6.06
N PRO A 707 -4.15 25.73 6.21
CA PRO A 707 -4.19 27.00 6.91
C PRO A 707 -5.21 27.97 6.31
N LEU A 708 -6.04 28.61 7.15
CA LEU A 708 -7.10 29.52 6.72
C LEU A 708 -6.59 30.73 5.92
N GLN A 709 -5.33 31.15 6.11
CA GLN A 709 -4.74 32.25 5.35
C GLN A 709 -4.63 31.95 3.84
N ILE A 710 -4.50 30.67 3.47
CA ILE A 710 -4.40 30.22 2.06
C ILE A 710 -5.77 30.19 1.38
N LEU A 711 -6.85 30.07 2.18
CA LEU A 711 -8.23 29.95 1.72
C LEU A 711 -8.99 31.29 1.70
N GLY A 712 -8.47 32.28 2.42
CA GLY A 712 -9.10 33.57 2.66
C GLY A 712 -8.61 34.67 1.72
N ALA A 713 -8.83 34.52 0.40
CA ALA A 713 -9.06 35.73 -0.39
C ALA A 713 -10.52 36.12 -0.16
N GLU A 714 -10.76 37.18 0.61
CA GLU A 714 -12.08 37.81 0.72
C GLU A 714 -12.68 37.88 -0.68
N HIS A 715 -13.79 37.18 -0.91
CA HIS A 715 -14.53 37.34 -2.16
C HIS A 715 -15.05 38.77 -2.13
N ASP A 716 -14.43 39.65 -2.92
CA ASP A 716 -15.02 40.95 -3.20
C ASP A 716 -16.37 40.66 -3.87
N PHE A 717 -17.47 40.87 -3.13
CA PHE A 717 -18.84 40.60 -3.57
C PHE A 717 -19.23 41.36 -4.86
N LYS A 718 -18.34 42.21 -5.38
CA LYS A 718 -18.44 42.90 -6.67
C LYS A 718 -17.94 42.08 -7.86
N THR A 719 -17.17 41.02 -7.65
CA THR A 719 -16.66 40.15 -8.71
C THR A 719 -17.54 38.91 -8.84
N ARG A 720 -18.01 38.62 -10.06
CA ARG A 720 -18.76 37.40 -10.35
C ARG A 720 -17.84 36.18 -10.15
N ILE A 721 -18.41 35.05 -9.77
CA ILE A 721 -17.71 33.79 -9.45
C ILE A 721 -17.64 32.95 -10.71
N TYR A 722 -16.44 32.48 -11.06
CA TYR A 722 -16.30 31.43 -12.07
C TYR A 722 -16.38 30.05 -11.44
N PRO A 723 -17.18 29.12 -11.99
CA PRO A 723 -17.15 27.74 -11.52
C PRO A 723 -15.78 27.08 -11.74
N HIS A 724 -15.21 26.53 -10.67
CA HIS A 724 -14.04 25.66 -10.73
C HIS A 724 -14.43 24.28 -11.29
N PRO A 725 -13.63 23.62 -12.16
CA PRO A 725 -14.04 22.38 -12.81
C PRO A 725 -14.35 21.22 -11.86
N PHE A 726 -13.71 21.12 -10.68
CA PHE A 726 -13.98 20.03 -9.73
C PHE A 726 -14.87 20.44 -8.55
N THR A 727 -14.77 21.70 -8.11
CA THR A 727 -15.45 22.20 -6.89
C THR A 727 -16.63 23.11 -7.21
N GLY A 728 -16.89 23.36 -8.50
CA GLY A 728 -17.96 24.22 -8.97
C GLY A 728 -17.86 25.62 -8.37
N VAL A 729 -18.97 26.11 -7.85
CA VAL A 729 -19.05 27.42 -7.16
C VAL A 729 -18.80 27.30 -5.66
N ALA A 730 -18.39 26.11 -5.20
CA ALA A 730 -18.33 25.73 -3.79
C ALA A 730 -16.89 25.61 -3.30
N ASN A 731 -15.91 26.35 -3.83
CA ASN A 731 -14.50 26.13 -3.48
C ASN A 731 -14.22 26.28 -1.97
N SER A 732 -14.71 27.38 -1.38
CA SER A 732 -14.60 27.62 0.07
C SER A 732 -15.42 26.61 0.89
N ILE A 733 -16.58 26.20 0.39
CA ILE A 733 -17.45 25.19 1.03
C ILE A 733 -16.79 23.82 0.99
N SER A 734 -16.15 23.46 -0.12
CA SER A 734 -15.44 22.19 -0.33
C SER A 734 -14.20 22.10 0.57
N SER A 735 -13.52 23.23 0.81
CA SER A 735 -12.45 23.28 1.80
C SER A 735 -12.97 23.05 3.22
N ALA A 736 -14.09 23.69 3.58
CA ALA A 736 -14.69 23.46 4.89
C ALA A 736 -15.17 22.01 5.04
N LEU A 737 -15.73 21.42 3.99
CA LEU A 737 -16.08 19.99 3.95
C LEU A 737 -14.84 19.10 4.16
N LEU A 738 -13.70 19.41 3.52
CA LEU A 738 -12.45 18.67 3.74
C LEU A 738 -12.02 18.71 5.21
N GLU A 739 -12.02 19.89 5.83
CA GLU A 739 -11.69 20.04 7.26
C GLU A 739 -12.65 19.26 8.16
N VAL A 740 -13.95 19.27 7.84
CA VAL A 740 -14.96 18.48 8.56
C VAL A 740 -14.65 16.99 8.44
N ILE A 741 -14.39 16.49 7.24
CA ILE A 741 -14.04 15.08 7.04
C ILE A 741 -12.77 14.73 7.81
N GLN A 742 -11.73 15.57 7.78
CA GLN A 742 -10.51 15.38 8.58
C GLN A 742 -10.79 15.34 10.10
N LEU A 743 -11.67 16.22 10.60
CA LEU A 743 -12.09 16.24 12.01
C LEU A 743 -12.82 14.94 12.38
N VAL A 744 -13.80 14.53 11.58
CA VAL A 744 -14.52 13.26 11.73
C VAL A 744 -13.55 12.09 11.74
N ARG A 745 -12.59 12.05 10.81
CA ARG A 745 -11.55 10.99 10.76
C ARG A 745 -10.76 10.91 12.06
N ARG A 746 -10.33 12.04 12.62
CA ARG A 746 -9.59 12.10 13.90
C ARG A 746 -10.45 11.57 15.04
N GLN A 747 -11.72 11.98 15.11
CA GLN A 747 -12.66 11.51 16.13
C GLN A 747 -12.90 10.00 16.05
N ARG A 748 -13.24 9.46 14.86
CA ARG A 748 -13.49 8.02 14.68
C ARG A 748 -12.25 7.17 14.96
N LYS A 749 -11.06 7.64 14.57
CA LYS A 749 -9.79 6.98 14.91
C LYS A 749 -9.54 6.98 16.42
N LEU A 750 -9.78 8.10 17.10
CA LEU A 750 -9.63 8.21 18.54
C LEU A 750 -10.59 7.27 19.29
N ALA A 751 -11.85 7.19 18.85
CA ALA A 751 -12.86 6.30 19.43
C ALA A 751 -12.50 4.81 19.29
N LYS A 752 -11.92 4.40 18.16
CA LYS A 752 -11.52 2.99 17.91
C LYS A 752 -10.18 2.59 18.51
N SER A 753 -9.27 3.54 18.70
CA SER A 753 -7.88 3.26 19.13
C SER A 753 -7.69 3.14 20.63
N HIS A 754 -8.70 3.47 21.45
CA HIS A 754 -8.55 3.55 22.90
C HIS A 754 -9.35 2.47 23.64
N ALA A 755 -8.67 1.73 24.52
CA ALA A 755 -9.28 0.66 25.32
C ALA A 755 -9.76 1.12 26.71
N PHE A 756 -9.22 2.22 27.27
CA PHE A 756 -9.51 2.66 28.66
C PHE A 756 -9.45 4.18 28.82
N ALA A 757 -10.46 4.84 29.37
CA ALA A 757 -10.42 6.29 29.57
C ALA A 757 -9.15 6.78 30.33
N SER A 758 -8.39 7.69 29.72
CA SER A 758 -7.22 8.33 30.33
C SER A 758 -7.32 9.86 30.24
N ARG A 759 -6.57 10.58 31.06
CA ARG A 759 -6.58 12.06 31.03
C ARG A 759 -6.24 12.63 29.66
N LYS A 760 -5.18 12.09 29.02
CA LYS A 760 -4.78 12.43 27.65
C LYS A 760 -5.90 12.17 26.63
N HIS A 761 -6.67 11.10 26.80
CA HIS A 761 -7.80 10.78 25.92
C HIS A 761 -8.96 11.74 26.11
N LEU A 762 -9.30 12.07 27.36
CA LEU A 762 -10.34 13.06 27.68
C LEU A 762 -9.97 14.45 27.15
N ASP A 763 -8.72 14.88 27.34
CA ASP A 763 -8.24 16.17 26.83
C ASP A 763 -8.28 16.21 25.29
N ALA A 764 -7.94 15.10 24.62
CA ALA A 764 -8.03 15.00 23.16
C ALA A 764 -9.49 15.02 22.65
N ILE A 765 -10.44 14.34 23.32
CA ILE A 765 -11.87 14.41 22.99
C ILE A 765 -12.38 15.85 23.17
N GLN A 766 -12.06 16.48 24.29
CA GLN A 766 -12.45 17.86 24.59
C GLN A 766 -11.96 18.83 23.50
N SER A 767 -10.69 18.70 23.09
CA SER A 767 -10.13 19.50 22.00
C SER A 767 -10.85 19.30 20.67
N LEU A 768 -11.23 18.05 20.33
CA LEU A 768 -12.00 17.77 19.11
C LEU A 768 -13.41 18.37 19.17
N MET A 769 -14.06 18.37 20.34
CA MET A 769 -15.38 18.96 20.53
C MET A 769 -15.35 20.49 20.39
N GLU A 770 -14.31 21.14 20.91
CA GLU A 770 -14.10 22.58 20.76
C GLU A 770 -13.84 22.96 19.30
N GLU A 771 -12.98 22.18 18.61
CA GLU A 771 -12.72 22.35 17.18
C GLU A 771 -14.00 22.15 16.34
N ALA A 772 -14.83 21.17 16.68
CA ALA A 772 -16.12 20.92 16.03
C ALA A 772 -17.07 22.11 16.14
N ALA A 773 -17.19 22.72 17.33
CA ALA A 773 -18.07 23.87 17.54
C ALA A 773 -17.62 25.11 16.74
N ILE A 774 -16.31 25.36 16.64
CA ILE A 774 -15.76 26.47 15.85
C ILE A 774 -16.01 26.22 14.35
N LEU A 775 -15.69 25.01 13.89
CA LEU A 775 -15.84 24.64 12.49
C LEU A 775 -17.31 24.66 12.05
N GLU A 776 -18.22 24.21 12.91
CA GLU A 776 -19.65 24.22 12.64
C GLU A 776 -20.21 25.63 12.51
N GLU A 777 -19.87 26.56 13.40
CA GLU A 777 -20.31 27.95 13.27
C GLU A 777 -19.81 28.58 11.97
N ARG A 778 -18.57 28.27 11.56
CA ARG A 778 -17.99 28.74 10.30
C ARG A 778 -18.72 28.18 9.08
N VAL A 779 -19.02 26.89 9.07
CA VAL A 779 -19.79 26.26 7.97
C VAL A 779 -21.20 26.81 7.97
N TYR A 780 -21.87 26.87 9.13
CA TYR A 780 -23.25 27.31 9.26
C TYR A 780 -23.47 28.75 8.74
N THR A 781 -22.52 29.65 8.99
CA THR A 781 -22.58 31.05 8.54
C THR A 781 -22.08 31.28 7.11
N GLN A 782 -21.54 30.24 6.46
CA GLN A 782 -21.01 30.34 5.11
C GLN A 782 -22.13 30.55 4.08
N ALA A 783 -22.02 31.60 3.28
CA ALA A 783 -23.01 31.90 2.24
C ALA A 783 -22.86 30.97 1.03
N ILE A 784 -23.98 30.46 0.53
CA ILE A 784 -24.06 29.76 -0.75
C ILE A 784 -24.23 30.81 -1.86
N PRO A 785 -23.42 30.79 -2.93
CA PRO A 785 -23.57 31.74 -4.04
C PRO A 785 -24.93 31.65 -4.73
N SER A 786 -25.54 32.80 -5.06
CA SER A 786 -26.72 32.87 -5.93
C SER A 786 -26.32 32.81 -7.42
N VAL A 787 -27.27 32.42 -8.27
CA VAL A 787 -27.09 32.35 -9.73
C VAL A 787 -26.60 33.68 -10.32
N ASP A 788 -27.10 34.82 -9.81
CA ASP A 788 -26.73 36.17 -10.29
C ASP A 788 -25.24 36.50 -10.10
N ASN A 789 -24.63 35.87 -9.09
CA ASN A 789 -23.24 36.06 -8.74
C ASN A 789 -22.31 35.12 -9.51
N ILE A 790 -22.83 34.20 -10.31
CA ILE A 790 -22.04 33.19 -11.02
C ILE A 790 -22.03 33.53 -12.51
N GLU A 791 -20.87 33.41 -13.14
CA GLU A 791 -20.82 33.53 -14.59
C GLU A 791 -20.95 32.16 -15.28
N ASP A 792 -21.79 32.15 -16.31
CA ASP A 792 -22.25 30.97 -17.02
C ASP A 792 -21.11 30.31 -17.84
N PRO A 793 -20.78 29.03 -17.56
CA PRO A 793 -19.86 28.26 -18.37
C PRO A 793 -20.41 27.94 -19.77
N LYS A 794 -21.69 28.23 -20.05
CA LYS A 794 -22.43 27.97 -21.29
C LYS A 794 -22.58 26.48 -21.61
N ASP A 795 -22.72 25.65 -20.59
CA ASP A 795 -23.01 24.22 -20.73
C ASP A 795 -24.53 23.99 -20.76
N PRO A 796 -25.12 23.59 -21.91
CA PRO A 796 -26.56 23.34 -22.00
C PRO A 796 -27.02 22.16 -21.15
N LEU A 797 -26.14 21.22 -20.81
CA LEU A 797 -26.46 20.07 -19.96
C LEU A 797 -26.32 20.39 -18.47
N THR A 798 -25.64 21.48 -18.13
CA THR A 798 -25.40 21.92 -16.75
C THR A 798 -25.75 23.40 -16.55
N PRO A 799 -27.05 23.72 -16.40
CA PRO A 799 -27.49 25.03 -15.93
C PRO A 799 -26.85 25.44 -14.60
N LEU A 800 -26.74 26.75 -14.36
CA LEU A 800 -26.12 27.31 -13.16
C LEU A 800 -26.78 26.80 -11.86
N GLU A 801 -28.08 26.50 -11.91
CA GLU A 801 -28.85 25.94 -10.80
C GLU A 801 -28.28 24.59 -10.34
N HIS A 802 -27.74 23.77 -11.24
CA HIS A 802 -27.11 22.50 -10.87
C HIS A 802 -25.84 22.73 -10.04
N LEU A 803 -25.05 23.76 -10.37
CA LEU A 803 -23.83 24.11 -9.64
C LEU A 803 -24.15 24.69 -8.26
N VAL A 804 -25.18 25.52 -8.15
CA VAL A 804 -25.67 26.05 -6.86
C VAL A 804 -26.19 24.92 -5.98
N LYS A 805 -26.99 23.99 -6.53
CA LYS A 805 -27.46 22.80 -5.79
C LYS A 805 -26.31 21.92 -5.31
N MET A 806 -25.27 21.73 -6.12
CA MET A 806 -24.06 21.03 -5.68
C MET A 806 -23.37 21.74 -4.51
N ALA A 807 -23.30 23.08 -4.53
CA ALA A 807 -22.75 23.85 -3.42
C ALA A 807 -23.58 23.71 -2.14
N GLU A 808 -24.91 23.75 -2.26
CA GLU A 808 -25.84 23.48 -1.16
C GLU A 808 -25.65 22.08 -0.58
N CYS A 809 -25.55 21.06 -1.43
CA CYS A 809 -25.34 19.68 -0.98
C CYS A 809 -24.00 19.51 -0.26
N ASN A 810 -22.91 20.12 -0.74
CA ASN A 810 -21.62 20.09 -0.06
C ASN A 810 -21.68 20.77 1.32
N HIS A 811 -22.36 21.93 1.39
CA HIS A 811 -22.56 22.68 2.64
C HIS A 811 -23.36 21.88 3.67
N GLN A 812 -24.50 21.32 3.26
CA GLN A 812 -25.34 20.50 4.12
C GLN A 812 -24.66 19.20 4.52
N THR A 813 -23.89 18.58 3.63
CA THR A 813 -23.12 17.37 3.95
C THR A 813 -22.11 17.68 5.05
N ALA A 814 -21.40 18.81 4.99
CA ALA A 814 -20.48 19.22 6.04
C ALA A 814 -21.18 19.34 7.40
N LEU A 815 -22.33 20.02 7.47
CA LEU A 815 -23.12 20.13 8.70
C LEU A 815 -23.62 18.77 9.20
N LEU A 816 -24.16 17.93 8.31
CA LEU A 816 -24.64 16.58 8.63
C LEU A 816 -23.54 15.73 9.28
N GLN A 817 -22.34 15.75 8.70
CA GLN A 817 -21.22 14.97 9.23
C GLN A 817 -20.77 15.47 10.62
N ILE A 818 -20.78 16.79 10.86
CA ILE A 818 -20.51 17.32 12.21
C ILE A 818 -21.59 16.87 13.17
N TYR A 819 -22.87 17.10 12.85
CA TYR A 819 -23.97 16.82 13.78
C TYR A 819 -24.10 15.34 14.14
N ARG A 820 -23.82 14.43 13.20
CA ARG A 820 -23.83 12.99 13.48
C ARG A 820 -22.68 12.56 14.39
N VAL A 821 -21.49 13.14 14.24
CA VAL A 821 -20.28 12.74 15.00
C VAL A 821 -20.12 13.50 16.32
N PHE A 822 -20.66 14.73 16.39
CA PHE A 822 -20.63 15.63 17.53
C PHE A 822 -22.05 16.11 17.86
N PRO A 823 -22.92 15.23 18.40
CA PRO A 823 -24.35 15.52 18.60
C PRO A 823 -24.61 16.70 19.55
N ASP A 824 -23.71 16.96 20.50
CA ASP A 824 -23.83 18.11 21.42
C ASP A 824 -23.87 19.46 20.69
N VAL A 825 -23.19 19.56 19.54
CA VAL A 825 -23.20 20.75 18.69
C VAL A 825 -24.61 20.97 18.10
N LEU A 826 -25.25 19.89 17.64
CA LEU A 826 -26.64 19.93 17.16
C LEU A 826 -27.62 20.28 18.28
N VAL A 827 -27.48 19.65 19.46
CA VAL A 827 -28.34 19.93 20.63
C VAL A 827 -28.30 21.43 20.98
N LYS A 828 -27.11 22.03 20.99
CA LYS A 828 -26.94 23.46 21.23
C LYS A 828 -27.65 24.30 20.17
N ARG A 829 -27.53 23.94 18.89
CA ARG A 829 -28.18 24.64 17.77
C ARG A 829 -29.71 24.57 17.87
N LEU A 830 -30.27 23.38 18.10
CA LEU A 830 -31.72 23.18 18.22
C LEU A 830 -32.31 23.96 19.41
N ARG A 831 -31.62 23.99 20.56
CA ARG A 831 -32.04 24.79 21.72
C ARG A 831 -32.06 26.30 21.43
N ASN A 832 -31.08 26.79 20.67
CA ASN A 832 -31.02 28.20 20.30
C ASN A 832 -32.14 28.57 19.30
N SER A 833 -32.54 27.65 18.42
CA SER A 833 -33.61 27.86 17.44
C SER A 833 -35.03 27.75 18.02
N ALA A 834 -35.23 26.94 19.07
CA ALA A 834 -36.56 26.67 19.63
C ALA A 834 -37.13 27.79 20.54
N GLY A 835 -36.35 28.83 20.88
CA GLY A 835 -36.74 29.78 21.94
C GLY A 835 -36.81 29.11 23.32
N GLN A 836 -37.14 29.85 24.37
CA GLN A 836 -37.11 29.38 25.78
C GLN A 836 -38.15 28.29 26.15
N ASP A 837 -38.56 27.42 25.23
CA ASP A 837 -39.36 26.23 25.58
C ASP A 837 -38.45 25.10 26.10
N GLU A 838 -38.61 24.74 27.38
CA GLU A 838 -37.83 23.72 28.10
C GLU A 838 -38.09 22.26 27.65
N THR A 839 -38.42 22.01 26.39
CA THR A 839 -38.54 20.62 25.92
C THR A 839 -37.14 20.00 25.75
N PRO A 840 -36.81 18.89 26.45
CA PRO A 840 -35.51 18.25 26.30
C PRO A 840 -35.35 17.68 24.89
N VAL A 841 -34.26 18.05 24.19
CA VAL A 841 -33.87 17.44 22.92
C VAL A 841 -33.55 15.96 23.18
N THR A 842 -34.35 15.06 22.60
CA THR A 842 -34.17 13.61 22.72
C THR A 842 -33.35 13.05 21.56
N ASP A 843 -32.82 11.83 21.72
CA ASP A 843 -32.11 11.11 20.65
C ASP A 843 -32.95 10.98 19.38
N SER A 844 -34.26 10.69 19.52
CA SER A 844 -35.20 10.62 18.40
C SER A 844 -35.34 11.96 17.63
N THR A 845 -35.18 13.09 18.32
CA THR A 845 -35.22 14.42 17.67
C THR A 845 -33.96 14.67 16.86
N MET A 846 -32.80 14.24 17.37
CA MET A 846 -31.52 14.33 16.65
C MET A 846 -31.50 13.42 15.42
N GLU A 847 -31.95 12.17 15.57
CA GLU A 847 -32.05 11.21 14.47
C GLU A 847 -32.99 11.71 13.36
N ARG A 848 -34.16 12.26 13.74
CA ARG A 848 -35.10 12.86 12.78
C ARG A 848 -34.49 14.06 12.05
N HIS A 849 -33.69 14.88 12.74
CA HIS A 849 -33.01 16.02 12.14
C HIS A 849 -31.96 15.57 11.11
N CYS A 850 -31.09 14.63 11.47
CA CYS A 850 -30.06 14.12 10.55
C CYS A 850 -30.68 13.39 9.35
N LEU A 851 -31.74 12.59 9.56
CA LEU A 851 -32.52 11.99 8.48
C LEU A 851 -33.13 13.06 7.56
N SER A 852 -33.74 14.11 8.11
CA SER A 852 -34.30 15.22 7.32
C SER A 852 -33.23 15.92 6.48
N MET A 853 -32.03 16.13 7.01
CA MET A 853 -30.92 16.71 6.25
C MET A 853 -30.46 15.79 5.12
N ALA A 854 -30.31 14.48 5.39
CA ALA A 854 -29.95 13.51 4.36
C ALA A 854 -31.00 13.44 3.24
N MET A 855 -32.29 13.49 3.59
CA MET A 855 -33.38 13.54 2.61
C MET A 855 -33.31 14.81 1.76
N HIS A 856 -33.06 15.98 2.37
CA HIS A 856 -32.91 17.23 1.60
C HIS A 856 -31.74 17.17 0.62
N ILE A 857 -30.59 16.61 1.03
CA ILE A 857 -29.44 16.40 0.14
C ILE A 857 -29.84 15.50 -1.04
N ILE A 858 -30.54 14.39 -0.76
CA ILE A 858 -30.98 13.43 -1.79
C ILE A 858 -32.01 14.04 -2.74
N ASP A 859 -32.96 14.81 -2.23
CA ASP A 859 -33.96 15.52 -3.04
C ASP A 859 -33.31 16.58 -3.93
N ALA A 860 -32.34 17.34 -3.39
CA ALA A 860 -31.56 18.29 -4.17
C ALA A 860 -30.77 17.60 -5.30
N LEU A 861 -30.11 16.48 -5.02
CA LEU A 861 -29.36 15.69 -6.02
C LEU A 861 -30.28 15.00 -7.04
N SER A 862 -31.47 14.55 -6.64
CA SER A 862 -32.42 13.88 -7.52
C SER A 862 -33.06 14.82 -8.53
N SER A 863 -33.17 16.11 -8.17
CA SER A 863 -33.59 17.17 -9.08
C SER A 863 -32.56 17.51 -10.17
N ILE A 864 -31.31 17.02 -10.05
CA ILE A 864 -30.28 17.15 -11.08
C ILE A 864 -30.36 15.93 -12.01
N PRO A 865 -30.59 16.11 -13.32
CA PRO A 865 -30.61 15.01 -14.29
C PRO A 865 -29.27 14.27 -14.37
N GLY A 866 -29.30 12.96 -14.62
CA GLY A 866 -28.08 12.14 -14.76
C GLY A 866 -27.17 12.58 -15.91
N SER A 867 -27.70 13.28 -16.91
CA SER A 867 -26.94 13.87 -18.03
C SER A 867 -26.14 15.13 -17.65
N SER A 868 -26.32 15.67 -16.44
CA SER A 868 -25.58 16.84 -15.96
C SER A 868 -24.10 16.49 -15.75
N SER A 869 -23.21 17.42 -16.11
CA SER A 869 -21.75 17.26 -15.94
C SER A 869 -21.32 17.23 -14.46
N THR A 870 -22.21 17.62 -13.54
CA THR A 870 -22.00 17.50 -12.09
C THR A 870 -22.13 16.07 -11.55
N THR A 871 -22.75 15.16 -12.28
CA THR A 871 -23.08 13.79 -11.83
C THR A 871 -21.88 12.99 -11.31
N PRO A 872 -20.69 12.99 -11.96
CA PRO A 872 -19.50 12.29 -11.46
C PRO A 872 -19.02 12.77 -10.07
N PHE A 873 -19.35 14.01 -9.70
CA PHE A 873 -18.87 14.67 -8.47
C PHE A 873 -19.82 14.46 -7.27
N GLN A 874 -20.92 13.72 -7.43
CA GLN A 874 -21.94 13.50 -6.39
C GLN A 874 -21.61 12.33 -5.46
N THR A 875 -20.61 11.51 -5.77
CA THR A 875 -20.41 10.18 -5.17
C THR A 875 -20.08 10.23 -3.67
N VAL A 876 -19.28 11.22 -3.24
CA VAL A 876 -18.95 11.41 -1.82
C VAL A 876 -20.18 11.87 -1.04
N LEU A 877 -21.01 12.74 -1.62
CA LEU A 877 -22.23 13.24 -0.99
C LEU A 877 -23.21 12.09 -0.73
N LEU A 878 -23.42 11.23 -1.74
CA LEU A 878 -24.27 10.03 -1.64
C LEU A 878 -23.74 9.01 -0.61
N LEU A 879 -22.42 8.84 -0.52
CA LEU A 879 -21.80 8.01 0.51
C LEU A 879 -22.07 8.59 1.91
N SER A 880 -21.89 9.89 2.08
CA SER A 880 -22.01 10.57 3.37
C SER A 880 -23.44 10.58 3.94
N THR A 881 -24.47 10.48 3.09
CA THR A 881 -25.88 10.35 3.52
C THR A 881 -26.27 8.92 3.92
N SER A 882 -25.48 7.91 3.55
CA SER A 882 -25.88 6.50 3.69
C SER A 882 -26.17 6.06 5.14
N SER A 883 -25.49 6.65 6.12
CA SER A 883 -25.67 6.35 7.55
C SER A 883 -27.01 6.79 8.12
N GLU A 884 -27.72 7.68 7.43
CA GLU A 884 -28.99 8.24 7.88
C GLU A 884 -30.19 7.47 7.33
N LEU A 885 -29.98 6.66 6.29
CA LEU A 885 -31.04 5.96 5.58
C LEU A 885 -31.30 4.57 6.16
N GLY A 886 -31.39 4.41 7.48
CA GLY A 886 -31.74 3.14 8.15
C GLY A 886 -33.25 2.95 8.28
N LEU A 887 -33.77 1.72 8.09
CA LEU A 887 -35.20 1.48 8.28
C LEU A 887 -35.59 1.60 9.75
N GLN A 888 -36.68 2.32 10.02
CA GLN A 888 -37.22 2.46 11.38
C GLN A 888 -37.98 1.17 11.72
N SER A 889 -37.66 0.58 12.87
CA SER A 889 -38.38 -0.56 13.45
C SER A 889 -39.16 -0.08 14.68
N GLY A 890 -40.48 -0.20 14.66
CA GLY A 890 -41.37 0.21 15.74
C GLY A 890 -40.89 -0.27 17.12
N SER A 891 -40.77 0.65 18.07
CA SER A 891 -40.47 0.32 19.45
C SER A 891 -41.50 -0.69 19.98
N PRO A 892 -41.11 -1.82 20.61
CA PRO A 892 -42.05 -2.58 21.42
C PRO A 892 -42.38 -1.70 22.61
N SER A 893 -43.52 -1.00 22.55
CA SER A 893 -44.03 -0.23 23.67
C SER A 893 -44.13 -1.16 24.88
N VAL A 894 -43.20 -0.99 25.82
CA VAL A 894 -43.20 -1.69 27.10
C VAL A 894 -44.46 -1.23 27.83
N ILE A 895 -45.51 -2.05 27.78
CA ILE A 895 -46.66 -1.89 28.65
C ILE A 895 -46.16 -2.17 30.07
N SER A 896 -45.86 -1.10 30.80
CA SER A 896 -45.73 -1.13 32.25
C SER A 896 -47.10 -1.51 32.84
N CYS A 897 -47.34 -2.81 33.03
CA CYS A 897 -48.46 -3.28 33.81
C CYS A 897 -48.18 -3.00 35.29
N SER A 898 -48.63 -1.85 35.77
CA SER A 898 -48.93 -1.68 37.19
C SER A 898 -50.21 -2.48 37.52
N PRO A 899 -50.29 -3.19 38.65
CA PRO A 899 -51.47 -4.00 38.96
C PRO A 899 -52.64 -3.11 39.40
N PRO A 900 -53.83 -3.18 38.78
CA PRO A 900 -55.02 -2.57 39.35
C PRO A 900 -55.65 -3.54 40.35
N GLY A 901 -55.86 -3.06 41.57
CA GLY A 901 -56.70 -3.72 42.56
C GLY A 901 -58.15 -3.86 42.08
N THR A 902 -58.73 -5.02 42.40
CA THR A 902 -60.16 -5.28 42.67
C THR A 902 -61.18 -4.25 42.19
N SER A 903 -61.98 -4.61 41.18
CA SER A 903 -63.44 -4.64 41.29
C SER A 903 -64.06 -5.36 40.08
N LEU A 904 -65.19 -6.00 40.36
CA LEU A 904 -65.92 -6.93 39.51
C LEU A 904 -66.80 -6.22 38.47
N VAL A 905 -67.20 -7.02 37.49
CA VAL A 905 -68.48 -7.05 36.76
C VAL A 905 -68.46 -6.56 35.29
N ASP A 906 -68.93 -7.51 34.46
CA ASP A 906 -69.60 -7.45 33.17
C ASP A 906 -68.90 -7.82 31.85
N SER A 907 -69.46 -8.92 31.33
CA SER A 907 -69.22 -9.60 30.07
C SER A 907 -69.83 -8.84 28.89
N SER A 908 -69.07 -8.64 27.81
CA SER A 908 -69.59 -8.70 26.42
C SER A 908 -68.47 -8.62 25.39
N ALA A 909 -68.49 -9.60 24.47
CA ALA A 909 -67.93 -9.59 23.11
C ALA A 909 -66.42 -9.35 22.94
N THR A 910 -65.69 -10.46 22.88
CA THR A 910 -64.34 -10.60 22.34
C THR A 910 -64.29 -10.19 20.85
N ALA A 911 -63.94 -8.93 20.58
CA ALA A 911 -63.39 -8.54 19.29
C ALA A 911 -61.87 -8.74 19.34
N CYS A 912 -61.36 -9.72 18.60
CA CYS A 912 -59.93 -9.88 18.36
C CYS A 912 -59.37 -8.58 17.75
N LYS A 913 -58.66 -7.76 18.54
CA LYS A 913 -57.76 -6.75 17.99
C LYS A 913 -56.53 -7.46 17.44
N LEU A 914 -56.34 -7.37 16.13
CA LEU A 914 -55.14 -7.81 15.43
C LEU A 914 -53.89 -7.15 16.04
N PRO A 915 -52.79 -7.89 16.26
CA PRO A 915 -51.59 -7.39 16.89
C PRO A 915 -50.64 -6.74 15.86
N PHE A 916 -51.08 -5.79 15.04
CA PHE A 916 -50.19 -4.93 14.24
C PHE A 916 -50.94 -3.66 13.85
N SER A 917 -50.83 -2.62 14.68
CA SER A 917 -51.05 -1.25 14.23
C SER A 917 -49.67 -0.72 13.85
N MET A 918 -49.27 -0.92 12.59
CA MET A 918 -48.12 -0.20 12.04
C MET A 918 -48.48 1.29 12.03
N ASP A 919 -47.65 2.14 12.63
CA ASP A 919 -47.86 3.57 12.60
C ASP A 919 -47.78 4.06 11.15
N LEU A 920 -48.80 4.81 10.68
CA LEU A 920 -48.85 5.29 9.29
C LEU A 920 -47.66 6.22 8.99
N ASP A 921 -47.19 6.96 9.99
CA ASP A 921 -46.06 7.87 9.87
C ASP A 921 -44.72 7.11 9.72
N GLU A 922 -44.58 5.95 10.40
CA GLU A 922 -43.42 5.06 10.27
C GLU A 922 -43.37 4.43 8.88
N LEU A 923 -44.52 3.96 8.38
CA LEU A 923 -44.64 3.40 7.03
C LEU A 923 -44.30 4.45 5.96
N GLU A 924 -44.82 5.67 6.09
CA GLU A 924 -44.50 6.77 5.16
C GLU A 924 -43.00 7.10 5.16
N THR A 925 -42.40 7.18 6.36
CA THR A 925 -40.96 7.46 6.50
C THR A 925 -40.11 6.36 5.87
N ASN A 926 -40.43 5.09 6.13
CA ASN A 926 -39.73 3.94 5.54
C ASN A 926 -39.88 3.92 4.00
N LEU A 927 -41.05 4.26 3.45
CA LEU A 927 -41.24 4.37 2.00
C LEU A 927 -40.35 5.46 1.37
N ARG A 928 -40.20 6.61 2.04
CA ARG A 928 -39.27 7.66 1.60
C ARG A 928 -37.82 7.18 1.65
N ILE A 929 -37.43 6.44 2.70
CA ILE A 929 -36.11 5.83 2.82
C ILE A 929 -35.84 4.84 1.69
N PHE A 930 -36.81 3.99 1.32
CA PHE A 930 -36.66 3.09 0.18
C PHE A 930 -36.45 3.86 -1.12
N GLY A 931 -37.25 4.89 -1.41
CA GLY A 931 -37.07 5.72 -2.60
C GLY A 931 -35.71 6.42 -2.63
N ALA A 932 -35.25 6.94 -1.50
CA ALA A 932 -33.93 7.55 -1.34
C ALA A 932 -32.79 6.54 -1.59
N ARG A 933 -32.90 5.32 -1.04
CA ARG A 933 -31.93 4.23 -1.27
C ARG A 933 -31.89 3.83 -2.76
N GLU A 934 -33.05 3.69 -3.40
CA GLU A 934 -33.14 3.37 -4.83
C GLU A 934 -32.45 4.45 -5.68
N PHE A 935 -32.71 5.74 -5.37
CA PHE A 935 -32.03 6.85 -6.02
C PHE A 935 -30.51 6.79 -5.84
N VAL A 936 -30.02 6.59 -4.62
CA VAL A 936 -28.59 6.49 -4.32
C VAL A 936 -27.93 5.36 -5.12
N VAL A 937 -28.55 4.17 -5.15
CA VAL A 937 -28.04 3.03 -5.92
C VAL A 937 -28.00 3.35 -7.41
N LYS A 938 -29.10 3.86 -7.96
CA LYS A 938 -29.20 4.23 -9.38
C LYS A 938 -28.15 5.26 -9.75
N ARG A 939 -28.02 6.33 -8.97
CA ARG A 939 -27.08 7.43 -9.25
C ARG A 939 -25.62 7.01 -9.12
N LEU A 940 -25.28 6.21 -8.10
CA LEU A 940 -23.93 5.64 -7.99
C LEU A 940 -23.61 4.69 -9.16
N HIS A 941 -24.58 3.89 -9.60
CA HIS A 941 -24.41 3.02 -10.75
C HIS A 941 -24.22 3.80 -12.06
N GLU A 942 -24.99 4.88 -12.28
CA GLU A 942 -24.82 5.80 -13.42
C GLU A 942 -23.41 6.41 -13.44
N SER A 943 -22.92 6.94 -12.30
CA SER A 943 -21.58 7.52 -12.21
C SER A 943 -20.46 6.48 -12.42
N GLN A 944 -20.68 5.20 -12.10
CA GLN A 944 -19.72 4.11 -12.35
C GLN A 944 -19.54 3.78 -13.83
N GLN A 945 -20.57 3.94 -14.66
CA GLN A 945 -20.50 3.56 -16.08
C GLN A 945 -19.50 4.41 -16.88
N SER A 946 -19.19 5.63 -16.43
CA SER A 946 -18.28 6.54 -17.13
C SER A 946 -16.83 6.50 -16.63
N ILE A 947 -16.55 5.84 -15.50
CA ILE A 947 -15.23 5.91 -14.82
C ILE A 947 -14.58 4.51 -14.69
N PRO A 948 -13.27 4.35 -14.94
CA PRO A 948 -12.53 3.09 -14.81
C PRO A 948 -12.22 2.71 -13.35
N GLY A 949 -12.09 1.40 -13.11
CA GLY A 949 -11.59 0.83 -11.84
C GLY A 949 -12.66 0.53 -10.79
N ASP A 950 -12.32 -0.35 -9.84
CA ASP A 950 -13.25 -0.89 -8.82
C ASP A 950 -13.55 0.06 -7.65
N ARG A 951 -12.99 1.28 -7.64
CA ARG A 951 -13.18 2.23 -6.51
C ARG A 951 -14.64 2.67 -6.35
N LEU A 952 -15.31 3.03 -7.43
CA LEU A 952 -16.73 3.39 -7.40
C LEU A 952 -17.63 2.16 -7.15
N PRO A 953 -17.40 0.99 -7.79
CA PRO A 953 -18.07 -0.26 -7.42
C PRO A 953 -17.94 -0.63 -5.94
N LYS A 954 -16.77 -0.40 -5.32
CA LYS A 954 -16.58 -0.54 -3.87
C LYS A 954 -17.46 0.42 -3.07
N LEU A 955 -17.67 1.67 -3.51
CA LEU A 955 -18.55 2.62 -2.83
C LEU A 955 -20.01 2.15 -2.77
N LEU A 956 -20.53 1.61 -3.88
CA LEU A 956 -21.89 1.05 -3.90
C LEU A 956 -22.02 -0.13 -2.92
N ASN A 957 -21.03 -1.04 -2.92
CA ASN A 957 -20.99 -2.15 -1.97
C ASN A 957 -20.88 -1.68 -0.51
N ILE A 958 -20.13 -0.61 -0.25
CA ILE A 958 -20.00 -0.01 1.08
C ILE A 958 -21.36 0.55 1.52
N VAL A 959 -22.05 1.32 0.67
CA VAL A 959 -23.37 1.89 0.98
C VAL A 959 -24.39 0.79 1.26
N GLN A 960 -24.42 -0.27 0.43
CA GLN A 960 -25.30 -1.42 0.67
C GLN A 960 -24.96 -2.15 1.97
N LYS A 961 -23.66 -2.29 2.30
CA LYS A 961 -23.22 -2.88 3.56
C LYS A 961 -23.61 -2.01 4.76
N VAL A 962 -23.51 -0.68 4.66
CA VAL A 962 -23.98 0.26 5.69
C VAL A 962 -25.46 0.04 5.98
N TRP A 963 -26.30 -0.04 4.94
CA TRP A 963 -27.73 -0.29 5.10
C TRP A 963 -28.04 -1.67 5.67
N ALA A 964 -27.35 -2.71 5.21
CA ALA A 964 -27.51 -4.06 5.75
C ALA A 964 -27.18 -4.13 7.25
N LEU A 965 -26.19 -3.36 7.71
CA LEU A 965 -25.85 -3.23 9.13
C LEU A 965 -26.85 -2.37 9.91
N LEU A 966 -27.36 -1.29 9.31
CA LEU A 966 -28.39 -0.43 9.93
C LEU A 966 -29.72 -1.17 10.12
N ASP A 967 -30.06 -2.08 9.21
CA ASP A 967 -31.33 -2.82 9.25
C ASP A 967 -31.23 -4.11 10.11
N ASP A 968 -30.05 -4.46 10.61
CA ASP A 968 -29.85 -5.63 11.48
C ASP A 968 -30.21 -5.32 12.94
N ASN A 969 -31.42 -5.74 13.35
CA ASN A 969 -31.96 -5.53 14.70
C ASN A 969 -31.20 -6.23 15.84
N GLN A 970 -30.13 -6.99 15.56
CA GLN A 970 -29.29 -7.66 16.57
C GLN A 970 -28.09 -6.83 17.04
N GLN A 971 -27.71 -5.74 16.35
CA GLN A 971 -26.54 -4.93 16.70
C GLN A 971 -26.92 -3.68 17.50
N GLN A 972 -26.32 -3.51 18.69
CA GLN A 972 -26.47 -2.32 19.54
C GLN A 972 -25.44 -1.21 19.26
N GLU A 973 -24.57 -1.37 18.25
CA GLU A 973 -23.51 -0.40 17.93
C GLU A 973 -24.00 0.66 16.93
N THR A 974 -23.57 1.92 17.11
CA THR A 974 -23.87 3.01 16.18
C THR A 974 -23.13 2.80 14.85
N ILE A 975 -23.87 2.48 13.79
CA ILE A 975 -23.30 2.25 12.45
C ILE A 975 -23.06 3.59 11.75
N TYR A 976 -21.82 3.80 11.28
CA TYR A 976 -21.44 5.00 10.53
C TYR A 976 -20.61 4.62 9.30
N TRP A 977 -20.86 5.28 8.17
CA TRP A 977 -20.31 4.91 6.86
C TRP A 977 -18.79 4.86 6.87
N TYR A 978 -18.17 5.84 7.54
CA TYR A 978 -16.73 5.93 7.66
C TYR A 978 -16.15 4.70 8.35
N ASP A 979 -16.84 4.17 9.36
CA ASP A 979 -16.37 3.00 10.07
C ASP A 979 -16.39 1.74 9.22
N VAL A 980 -17.34 1.64 8.29
CA VAL A 980 -17.43 0.56 7.30
C VAL A 980 -16.35 0.68 6.22
N VAL A 981 -16.02 1.90 5.77
CA VAL A 981 -14.87 2.14 4.86
C VAL A 981 -13.55 1.74 5.52
N MET A 982 -13.43 1.97 6.84
CA MET A 982 -12.23 1.67 7.62
C MET A 982 -12.16 0.22 8.14
N GLN A 983 -13.14 -0.64 7.85
CA GLN A 983 -13.10 -2.10 8.08
C GLN A 983 -12.55 -2.81 6.86
#